data_AF-A0A1W1CX85-F1
#
_entry.id   AF-A0A1W1CX85-F1
#
_cell.length_a   1.000
_cell.length_b   1.000
_cell.length_c   1.000
_cell.angle_alpha   90.00
_cell.angle_beta   90.00
_cell.angle_gamma   90.00
#
_symmetry.space_group_name_H-M   'P 1'
#
loop_
_entity.id
_entity.type
_entity.pdbx_description
1 polymer ?
#
loop_
_entity_poly.entity_id
_entity_poly.type
_entity_poly.pdbx_seq_one_letter_code
_entity_poly.pdbx_strand_id
1 'polypeptide(L)'
;MLSLIKAFKASVIFVFLILSPLSASKVVLISYGNLLIPIMLSDTPPVIPAPTKIVITKPQLQTTMPSETYENAMTIEIKGQANMKVYVNGTYYGVLDASGLLNVSLNLSGVNGVKTFTIVLKDNAGNTSEGLNISITKKTDPKFSIAYKGLSFYHEDILTESYVLKPLSDSTFNTLTGNTKELIANKLLGTLFFSYSYEKLKEKLASGVFIQNLVNDMQGERTDKVWLESTILDNEKFRQRPNNEQEAINILVRFYAMDDLDSYYFENWMAYILTQTIMFSPAYELESSHAPNISRVYNRFVRMIGDAHGLRYTTYMHMMSDDNWRRFRSPEDNGREMLEIFALDMNDAHVPIVGKALQNWKLDPNNDTLVIGLNENREALSLFNTTIYSGEDFYRELSKSDVLISSVTKRLVTFFFPTRTLQKQAEISQAIVQSNPETWKDILLQIILSEEYLLHTQRPKSVEELFFATAKKIDFKHNDYTFHQFKRQLEEMHQATMKYKLGKSTRVPLDTLSFANYHKYMREQVFLRVHDPLFEELYNAWQRRGWNPNFIDNTHFTLNNSDEESSLMSLIQYVFHVMLSRDARADELAFFKGHMMITSNNVLSVRNIFNILRDYSSDLERQEELRESAKKNVTILVLDYLSRLKEMYTFRKVD
;
A
#
# COMPACT_ATOMS: atom_id res chain seq x y z
N MET A 1 28.04 38.71 28.16
CA MET A 1 27.40 39.77 28.98
C MET A 1 26.06 40.26 28.43
N LEU A 2 25.81 40.23 27.11
CA LEU A 2 24.48 40.53 26.54
C LEU A 2 23.48 39.34 26.49
N SER A 3 23.88 38.12 26.85
CA SER A 3 23.00 36.93 26.88
C SER A 3 22.46 36.55 28.27
N LEU A 4 22.90 37.21 29.34
CA LEU A 4 22.43 36.93 30.71
C LEU A 4 21.34 37.92 31.20
N ILE A 5 20.89 38.85 30.36
CA ILE A 5 20.01 39.97 30.77
C ILE A 5 18.51 39.74 30.43
N LYS A 6 18.13 38.69 29.70
CA LYS A 6 16.71 38.50 29.30
C LYS A 6 15.80 37.76 30.30
N ALA A 7 16.28 37.42 31.49
CA ALA A 7 15.49 36.66 32.46
C ALA A 7 15.47 37.24 33.87
N PHE A 8 15.32 38.56 34.07
CA PHE A 8 14.94 39.10 35.39
C PHE A 8 14.08 40.36 35.25
N LYS A 9 12.82 40.27 35.69
CA LYS A 9 11.91 41.42 35.82
C LYS A 9 12.36 42.30 37.00
N ALA A 10 12.49 43.59 36.72
CA ALA A 10 12.44 44.75 37.62
C ALA A 10 13.03 44.59 39.04
N SER A 11 14.30 44.94 39.22
CA SER A 11 14.82 45.44 40.50
C SER A 11 15.96 46.41 40.20
N VAL A 12 15.87 47.62 40.76
CA VAL A 12 16.81 48.73 40.52
C VAL A 12 18.16 48.40 41.16
N ILE A 13 19.22 48.33 40.35
CA ILE A 13 20.60 48.13 40.80
C ILE A 13 21.32 49.49 40.80
N PHE A 14 21.81 49.93 41.95
CA PHE A 14 22.74 51.06 42.06
C PHE A 14 24.19 50.56 41.96
N VAL A 15 24.98 51.16 41.07
CA VAL A 15 26.40 50.86 40.90
C VAL A 15 27.20 52.07 41.37
N PHE A 16 28.03 51.91 42.40
CA PHE A 16 28.98 52.92 42.84
C PHE A 16 30.38 52.58 42.36
N LEU A 17 31.04 53.53 41.70
CA LEU A 17 32.44 53.43 41.31
C LEU A 17 33.27 54.21 42.33
N ILE A 18 34.09 53.53 43.13
CA ILE A 18 35.03 54.18 44.05
C ILE A 18 36.43 54.00 43.49
N LEU A 19 37.08 55.12 43.12
CA LEU A 19 38.47 55.13 42.68
C LEU A 19 39.38 55.43 43.88
N SER A 20 40.13 54.42 44.32
CA SER A 20 41.23 54.59 45.28
C SER A 20 42.51 54.95 44.51
N PRO A 21 43.32 55.93 44.97
CA PRO A 21 44.57 56.31 44.31
C PRO A 21 45.76 55.38 44.63
N LEU A 22 45.57 54.29 45.41
CA LEU A 22 46.64 53.40 45.86
C LEU A 22 46.27 51.91 45.67
N SER A 23 46.02 51.50 44.42
CA SER A 23 46.30 50.15 43.85
C SER A 23 45.63 50.02 42.48
N ALA A 24 46.23 49.26 41.55
CA ALA A 24 45.78 49.12 40.17
C ALA A 24 44.60 48.15 39.98
N SER A 25 43.71 48.01 40.96
CA SER A 25 42.58 47.07 40.88
C SER A 25 41.25 47.80 41.06
N LYS A 26 40.41 47.77 40.01
CA LYS A 26 39.05 48.34 40.03
C LYS A 26 38.10 47.35 40.70
N VAL A 27 37.53 47.72 41.84
CA VAL A 27 36.50 46.93 42.54
C VAL A 27 35.14 47.55 42.27
N VAL A 28 34.18 46.76 41.80
CA VAL A 28 32.77 47.17 41.66
C VAL A 28 31.96 46.50 42.76
N LEU A 29 31.25 47.29 43.55
CA LEU A 29 30.32 46.80 44.56
C LEU A 29 28.90 46.82 43.97
N ILE A 30 28.23 45.67 44.00
CA ILE A 30 26.81 45.56 43.66
C ILE A 30 26.04 45.35 44.97
N SER A 31 25.05 46.21 45.20
CA SER A 31 24.16 46.15 46.35
C SER A 31 22.87 45.41 45.97
N TYR A 32 22.52 44.36 46.72
CA TYR A 32 21.22 43.70 46.62
C TYR A 32 20.64 43.55 48.04
N GLY A 33 19.70 44.43 48.41
CA GLY A 33 19.27 44.57 49.81
C GLY A 33 20.42 45.02 50.73
N ASN A 34 20.52 44.46 51.94
CA ASN A 34 21.57 44.79 52.92
C ASN A 34 22.91 44.05 52.68
N LEU A 35 23.06 43.35 51.55
CA LEU A 35 24.26 42.57 51.25
C LEU A 35 25.12 43.28 50.21
N LEU A 36 26.38 43.59 50.59
CA LEU A 36 27.40 44.11 49.70
C LEU A 36 28.30 42.97 49.21
N ILE A 37 28.28 42.70 47.90
CA ILE A 37 29.14 41.69 47.28
C ILE A 37 30.27 42.40 46.53
N PRO A 38 31.55 42.23 46.93
CA PRO A 38 32.69 42.75 46.17
C PRO A 38 32.94 41.88 44.95
N ILE A 39 32.88 42.49 43.76
CA ILE A 39 33.29 41.84 42.50
C ILE A 39 34.66 42.39 42.12
N MET A 40 35.67 41.51 42.14
CA MET A 40 37.00 41.79 41.62
C MET A 40 36.94 41.70 40.09
N LEU A 41 37.17 42.82 39.40
CA LEU A 41 37.31 42.81 37.95
C LEU A 41 38.74 42.34 37.61
N SER A 42 38.86 41.18 36.96
CA SER A 42 40.14 40.74 36.40
C SER A 42 40.38 41.41 35.05
N ASP A 43 41.58 41.95 34.83
CA ASP A 43 42.00 42.55 33.55
C ASP A 43 42.30 41.51 32.45
N THR A 44 41.99 40.24 32.67
CA THR A 44 42.09 39.18 31.67
C THR A 44 40.74 38.92 31.00
N PRO A 45 40.60 39.07 29.67
CA PRO A 45 39.37 38.77 28.97
C PRO A 45 38.98 37.29 29.17
N PRO A 46 37.68 36.96 29.31
CA PRO A 46 37.25 35.59 29.39
C PRO A 46 37.60 34.89 28.07
N VAL A 47 38.46 33.87 28.16
CA VAL A 47 38.67 32.93 27.06
C VAL A 47 37.35 32.19 26.87
N ILE A 48 36.58 32.57 25.86
CA ILE A 48 35.47 31.75 25.36
C ILE A 48 36.16 30.51 24.77
N PRO A 49 36.00 29.30 25.35
CA PRO A 49 36.50 28.11 24.70
C PRO A 49 35.84 28.05 23.33
N ALA A 50 36.64 27.86 22.28
CA ALA A 50 36.12 27.61 20.94
C ALA A 50 35.05 26.51 21.03
N PRO A 51 33.94 26.60 20.27
CA PRO A 51 32.90 25.58 20.31
C PRO A 51 33.58 24.22 20.12
N THR A 52 33.48 23.37 21.14
CA THR A 52 34.08 22.05 21.12
C THR A 52 33.43 21.32 19.96
N LYS A 53 34.17 21.13 18.87
CA LYS A 53 33.70 20.37 17.73
C LYS A 53 33.38 18.97 18.25
N ILE A 54 32.09 18.65 18.40
CA ILE A 54 31.65 17.33 18.84
C ILE A 54 32.12 16.35 17.76
N VAL A 55 33.12 15.55 18.10
CA VAL A 55 33.62 14.51 17.20
C VAL A 55 32.69 13.32 17.34
N ILE A 56 31.80 13.15 16.36
CA ILE A 56 30.93 11.98 16.28
C ILE A 56 31.78 10.78 15.87
N THR A 57 31.75 9.74 16.67
CA THR A 57 32.49 8.49 16.41
C THR A 57 32.04 7.88 15.09
N LYS A 58 32.99 7.40 14.29
CA LYS A 58 32.70 6.68 13.04
C LYS A 58 31.79 5.47 13.33
N PRO A 59 30.74 5.23 12.52
CA PRO A 59 29.91 4.04 12.66
C PRO A 59 30.74 2.77 12.49
N GLN A 60 30.39 1.74 13.27
CA GLN A 60 31.01 0.43 13.25
C GLN A 60 29.99 -0.62 12.80
N LEU A 61 30.46 -1.60 12.03
CA LEU A 61 29.64 -2.72 11.61
C LEU A 61 29.74 -3.83 12.66
N GLN A 62 28.62 -4.36 13.13
CA GLN A 62 28.59 -5.54 14.01
C GLN A 62 28.37 -6.84 13.24
N THR A 63 27.75 -6.76 12.06
CA THR A 63 27.50 -7.92 11.19
C THR A 63 28.73 -8.23 10.33
N THR A 64 29.05 -9.52 10.18
CA THR A 64 30.06 -9.94 9.18
C THR A 64 29.44 -9.91 7.79
N MET A 65 30.01 -9.10 6.89
CA MET A 65 29.52 -9.00 5.51
C MET A 65 30.18 -10.04 4.62
N PRO A 66 29.43 -10.80 3.81
CA PRO A 66 30.02 -11.61 2.77
C PRO A 66 30.62 -10.72 1.67
N SER A 67 31.65 -11.21 0.99
CA SER A 67 32.23 -10.51 -0.16
C SER A 67 31.30 -10.50 -1.39
N GLU A 68 30.37 -11.44 -1.45
CA GLU A 68 29.44 -11.64 -2.55
C GLU A 68 28.05 -12.03 -2.03
N THR A 69 27.02 -11.75 -2.81
CA THR A 69 25.64 -12.15 -2.51
C THR A 69 24.81 -12.29 -3.79
N TYR A 70 23.72 -13.06 -3.71
CA TYR A 70 22.67 -13.12 -4.73
C TYR A 70 21.44 -12.29 -4.32
N GLU A 71 21.36 -11.89 -3.05
CA GLU A 71 20.20 -11.20 -2.48
C GLU A 71 20.11 -9.74 -2.93
N ASN A 72 18.87 -9.27 -3.14
CA ASN A 72 18.57 -7.87 -3.48
C ASN A 72 18.58 -6.95 -2.27
N ALA A 73 18.62 -7.48 -1.06
CA ALA A 73 18.74 -6.71 0.17
C ALA A 73 19.58 -7.47 1.19
N MET A 74 20.20 -6.72 2.10
CA MET A 74 20.97 -7.31 3.19
C MET A 74 20.83 -6.46 4.44
N THR A 75 20.36 -7.06 5.53
CA THR A 75 20.32 -6.38 6.82
C THR A 75 21.69 -6.41 7.48
N ILE A 76 22.15 -5.23 7.89
CA ILE A 76 23.37 -5.03 8.66
C ILE A 76 23.04 -4.34 9.98
N GLU A 77 23.80 -4.64 11.02
CA GLU A 77 23.71 -3.96 12.30
C GLU A 77 24.83 -2.93 12.42
N ILE A 78 24.42 -1.67 12.59
CA ILE A 78 25.32 -0.53 12.77
C ILE A 78 25.38 -0.15 14.24
N LYS A 79 26.59 0.06 14.73
CA LYS A 79 26.89 0.56 16.06
C LYS A 79 27.47 1.97 16.02
N GLY A 80 26.98 2.84 16.89
CA GLY A 80 27.47 4.20 17.08
C GLY A 80 27.07 4.75 18.44
N GLN A 81 27.09 6.08 18.57
CA GLN A 81 26.59 6.75 19.77
C GLN A 81 25.05 6.75 19.76
N ALA A 82 24.42 6.49 20.91
CA ALA A 82 22.97 6.49 21.04
C ALA A 82 22.34 7.82 20.59
N ASN A 83 21.09 7.75 20.08
CA ASN A 83 20.32 8.89 19.60
C ASN A 83 20.89 9.62 18.35
N MET A 84 21.81 8.99 17.61
CA MET A 84 22.31 9.53 16.34
C MET A 84 21.47 9.06 15.16
N LYS A 85 21.27 9.95 14.18
CA LYS A 85 20.57 9.66 12.93
C LYS A 85 21.50 8.95 11.95
N VAL A 86 21.09 7.80 11.43
CA VAL A 86 21.86 7.00 10.48
C VAL A 86 21.48 7.37 9.04
N TYR A 87 22.49 7.61 8.21
CA TYR A 87 22.33 7.84 6.79
C TYR A 87 23.19 6.87 5.98
N VAL A 88 22.64 6.28 4.92
CA VAL A 88 23.37 5.44 3.96
C VAL A 88 23.24 6.05 2.57
N ASN A 89 24.37 6.34 1.92
CA ASN A 89 24.43 7.03 0.62
C ASN A 89 23.62 8.34 0.60
N GLY A 90 23.54 9.01 1.76
CA GLY A 90 22.78 10.26 1.93
C GLY A 90 21.29 10.08 2.28
N THR A 91 20.74 8.87 2.21
CA THR A 91 19.35 8.55 2.59
C THR A 91 19.26 8.27 4.08
N TYR A 92 18.24 8.77 4.77
CA TYR A 92 18.00 8.55 6.21
C TYR A 92 17.36 7.19 6.47
N TYR A 93 17.86 6.44 7.47
CA TYR A 93 17.37 5.09 7.82
C TYR A 93 16.80 4.94 9.23
N GLY A 94 17.07 5.88 10.14
CA GLY A 94 16.56 5.80 11.51
C GLY A 94 17.50 6.42 12.53
N VAL A 95 17.18 6.21 13.80
CA VAL A 95 17.97 6.67 14.95
C VAL A 95 18.53 5.46 15.68
N LEU A 96 19.81 5.51 16.07
CA LEU A 96 20.42 4.51 16.93
C LEU A 96 19.70 4.47 18.29
N ASP A 97 19.35 3.28 18.75
CA ASP A 97 18.65 3.06 20.01
C ASP A 97 19.47 3.46 21.25
N ALA A 98 18.93 3.24 22.44
CA ALA A 98 19.63 3.55 23.70
C ALA A 98 20.95 2.77 23.88
N SER A 99 21.10 1.63 23.21
CA SER A 99 22.34 0.83 23.17
C SER A 99 23.31 1.27 22.07
N GLY A 100 22.91 2.20 21.22
CA GLY A 100 23.68 2.70 20.10
C GLY A 100 23.63 1.79 18.87
N LEU A 101 22.59 0.96 18.74
CA LEU A 101 22.43 0.00 17.65
C LEU A 101 21.26 0.37 16.72
N LEU A 102 21.39 0.00 15.45
CA LEU A 102 20.29 0.02 14.48
C LEU A 102 20.53 -1.03 13.39
N ASN A 103 19.49 -1.82 13.10
CA ASN A 103 19.44 -2.67 11.93
C ASN A 103 19.08 -1.84 10.70
N VAL A 104 19.93 -1.90 9.68
CA VAL A 104 19.81 -1.17 8.42
C VAL A 104 19.72 -2.19 7.29
N SER A 105 18.66 -2.16 6.51
CA SER A 105 18.57 -2.96 5.29
C SER A 105 19.26 -2.22 4.14
N LEU A 106 20.39 -2.74 3.67
CA LEU A 106 21.06 -2.25 2.47
C LEU A 106 20.31 -2.72 1.24
N ASN A 107 19.96 -1.78 0.37
CA ASN A 107 19.40 -2.12 -0.93
C ASN A 107 20.52 -2.48 -1.93
N LEU A 108 20.56 -3.75 -2.32
CA LEU A 108 21.49 -4.33 -3.29
C LEU A 108 20.85 -4.55 -4.66
N SER A 109 19.57 -4.20 -4.82
CA SER A 109 18.84 -4.31 -6.08
C SER A 109 19.57 -3.54 -7.18
N GLY A 110 19.17 -3.82 -8.42
CA GLY A 110 19.86 -3.26 -9.58
C GLY A 110 20.80 -4.23 -10.26
N VAL A 111 21.53 -3.69 -11.24
CA VAL A 111 22.53 -4.41 -12.04
C VAL A 111 23.53 -5.12 -11.14
N ASN A 112 23.87 -6.36 -11.50
CA ASN A 112 24.87 -7.17 -10.80
C ASN A 112 26.26 -6.55 -10.92
N GLY A 113 27.08 -6.73 -9.88
CA GLY A 113 28.38 -6.09 -9.75
C GLY A 113 28.60 -5.51 -8.36
N VAL A 114 29.63 -4.68 -8.24
CA VAL A 114 30.05 -4.11 -6.95
C VAL A 114 29.07 -3.02 -6.52
N LYS A 115 28.42 -3.22 -5.37
CA LYS A 115 27.58 -2.24 -4.68
C LYS A 115 28.38 -1.60 -3.57
N THR A 116 28.42 -0.27 -3.52
CA THR A 116 29.12 0.49 -2.49
C THR A 116 28.16 1.32 -1.65
N PHE A 117 28.38 1.31 -0.34
CA PHE A 117 27.57 2.06 0.62
C PHE A 117 28.46 2.89 1.52
N THR A 118 28.12 4.17 1.66
CA THR A 118 28.74 5.12 2.59
C THR A 118 27.77 5.39 3.72
N ILE A 119 28.11 4.96 4.93
CA ILE A 119 27.27 5.11 6.12
C ILE A 119 27.83 6.23 6.99
N VAL A 120 27.00 7.22 7.33
CA VAL A 120 27.36 8.35 8.20
C VAL A 120 26.32 8.53 9.30
N LEU A 121 26.78 9.01 10.46
CA LEU A 121 25.93 9.36 11.60
C LEU A 121 25.81 10.89 11.70
N LYS A 122 24.62 11.39 12.03
CA LYS A 122 24.39 12.82 12.30
C LYS A 122 23.72 13.04 13.65
N ASP A 123 24.14 14.08 14.36
CA ASP A 123 23.48 14.53 15.59
C ASP A 123 22.33 15.51 15.31
N ASN A 124 21.62 15.94 16.35
CA ASN A 124 20.54 16.92 16.25
C ASN A 124 21.02 18.34 15.87
N ALA A 125 22.31 18.63 16.03
CA ALA A 125 22.93 19.89 15.62
C ALA A 125 23.42 19.86 14.16
N GLY A 126 23.29 18.73 13.47
CA GLY A 126 23.69 18.53 12.07
C GLY A 126 25.17 18.20 11.87
N ASN A 127 25.94 17.97 12.95
CA ASN A 127 27.32 17.48 12.83
C ASN A 127 27.30 16.08 12.22
N THR A 128 28.32 15.73 11.41
CA THR A 128 28.38 14.45 10.68
C THR A 128 29.66 13.69 11.05
N SER A 129 29.56 12.37 11.23
CA SER A 129 30.71 11.48 11.45
C SER A 129 31.56 11.29 10.20
N GLU A 130 32.73 10.67 10.35
CA GLU A 130 33.41 10.04 9.21
C GLU A 130 32.54 8.91 8.61
N GLY A 131 32.68 8.69 7.29
CA GLY A 131 31.95 7.65 6.57
C GLY A 131 32.54 6.25 6.78
N LEU A 132 31.68 5.27 7.06
CA LEU A 132 31.98 3.85 6.93
C LEU A 132 31.62 3.42 5.50
N ASN A 133 32.65 3.09 4.71
CA ASN A 133 32.48 2.59 3.35
C ASN A 133 32.50 1.07 3.36
N ILE A 134 31.47 0.45 2.80
CA ILE A 134 31.38 -1.00 2.62
C ILE A 134 31.10 -1.30 1.15
N SER A 135 31.61 -2.43 0.67
CA SER A 135 31.39 -2.90 -0.70
C SER A 135 31.05 -4.38 -0.71
N ILE A 136 30.11 -4.78 -1.55
CA ILE A 136 29.70 -6.16 -1.74
C ILE A 136 29.39 -6.40 -3.21
N THR A 137 29.77 -7.56 -3.74
CA THR A 137 29.50 -7.91 -5.14
C THR A 137 28.18 -8.67 -5.24
N LYS A 138 27.17 -8.09 -5.90
CA LYS A 138 25.96 -8.82 -6.27
C LYS A 138 26.21 -9.68 -7.50
N LYS A 139 25.86 -10.96 -7.45
CA LYS A 139 25.94 -11.92 -8.56
C LYS A 139 24.55 -12.32 -9.03
N THR A 140 24.46 -12.77 -10.28
CA THR A 140 23.26 -13.45 -10.78
C THR A 140 23.10 -14.77 -10.03
N ASP A 141 21.91 -15.01 -9.49
CA ASP A 141 21.57 -16.29 -8.87
C ASP A 141 21.58 -17.39 -9.95
N PRO A 142 22.32 -18.51 -9.76
CA PRO A 142 22.34 -19.62 -10.71
C PRO A 142 20.95 -20.16 -11.07
N LYS A 143 19.94 -19.99 -10.21
CA LYS A 143 18.56 -20.40 -10.51
C LYS A 143 18.01 -19.75 -11.78
N PHE A 144 18.44 -18.53 -12.12
CA PHE A 144 17.99 -17.83 -13.33
C PHE A 144 18.54 -18.43 -14.63
N SER A 145 19.44 -19.41 -14.56
CA SER A 145 19.91 -20.19 -15.71
C SER A 145 19.11 -21.48 -15.94
N ILE A 146 18.15 -21.81 -15.06
CA ILE A 146 17.36 -23.03 -15.18
C ILE A 146 16.26 -22.81 -16.22
N ALA A 147 16.17 -23.73 -17.20
CA ALA A 147 15.14 -23.71 -18.24
C ALA A 147 14.52 -25.09 -18.46
N TYR A 148 13.22 -25.12 -18.80
CA TYR A 148 12.50 -26.32 -19.22
C TYR A 148 12.00 -26.16 -20.65
N LYS A 149 12.44 -27.05 -21.53
CA LYS A 149 12.08 -27.04 -22.96
C LYS A 149 12.28 -25.66 -23.63
N GLY A 150 13.29 -24.90 -23.20
CA GLY A 150 13.59 -23.56 -23.71
C GLY A 150 12.71 -22.44 -23.13
N LEU A 151 11.97 -22.70 -22.06
CA LEU A 151 11.34 -21.69 -21.21
C LEU A 151 12.19 -21.55 -19.94
N SER A 152 12.71 -20.37 -19.66
CA SER A 152 13.38 -20.10 -18.39
C SER A 152 12.37 -20.21 -17.24
N PHE A 153 12.76 -20.90 -16.17
CA PHE A 153 11.90 -21.07 -14.99
C PHE A 153 11.77 -19.77 -14.22
N TYR A 154 12.90 -19.11 -14.00
CA TYR A 154 13.03 -17.97 -13.11
C TYR A 154 13.59 -16.77 -13.86
N HIS A 155 13.18 -15.57 -13.48
CA HIS A 155 13.72 -14.31 -14.00
C HIS A 155 13.94 -13.29 -12.89
N GLU A 156 14.98 -12.47 -13.05
CA GLU A 156 15.11 -11.25 -12.23
C GLU A 156 14.07 -10.23 -12.69
N ASP A 157 13.43 -9.55 -11.73
CA ASP A 157 12.54 -8.44 -12.04
C ASP A 157 13.33 -7.28 -12.69
N ILE A 158 12.69 -6.60 -13.62
CA ILE A 158 13.24 -5.43 -14.29
C ILE A 158 13.28 -4.26 -13.32
N LEU A 159 14.36 -3.48 -13.41
CA LEU A 159 14.53 -2.28 -12.58
C LEU A 159 13.62 -1.17 -13.06
N THR A 160 13.09 -0.38 -12.13
CA THR A 160 12.22 0.75 -12.45
C THR A 160 12.88 1.77 -13.37
N GLU A 161 14.20 1.96 -13.29
CA GLU A 161 14.97 2.80 -14.22
C GLU A 161 15.02 2.27 -15.67
N SER A 162 14.73 0.99 -15.87
CA SER A 162 14.70 0.34 -17.19
C SER A 162 13.31 0.34 -17.81
N TYR A 163 12.30 0.88 -17.12
CA TYR A 163 10.94 0.97 -17.64
C TYR A 163 10.84 2.04 -18.73
N VAL A 164 10.32 1.63 -19.89
CA VAL A 164 10.02 2.54 -21.00
C VAL A 164 8.73 3.33 -20.73
N LEU A 165 7.72 2.70 -20.11
CA LEU A 165 6.56 3.43 -19.61
C LEU A 165 6.98 4.26 -18.40
N LYS A 166 7.01 5.60 -18.58
CA LYS A 166 7.55 6.53 -17.60
C LYS A 166 6.93 6.35 -16.20
N PRO A 167 7.71 5.91 -15.19
CA PRO A 167 7.25 5.83 -13.81
C PRO A 167 7.18 7.23 -13.19
N LEU A 168 6.27 7.44 -12.23
CA LEU A 168 6.25 8.64 -11.42
C LEU A 168 7.43 8.61 -10.43
N SER A 169 8.42 9.47 -10.63
CA SER A 169 9.56 9.58 -9.71
C SER A 169 9.19 10.38 -8.44
N ASP A 170 9.97 10.20 -7.38
CA ASP A 170 9.86 11.05 -6.18
C ASP A 170 10.13 12.53 -6.50
N SER A 171 11.04 12.83 -7.44
CA SER A 171 11.29 14.21 -7.84
C SER A 171 10.04 14.85 -8.44
N THR A 172 9.38 14.19 -9.39
CA THR A 172 8.13 14.66 -9.99
C THR A 172 7.02 14.73 -8.94
N PHE A 173 6.83 13.66 -8.15
CA PHE A 173 5.84 13.61 -7.07
C PHE A 173 5.99 14.76 -6.08
N ASN A 174 7.23 15.14 -5.75
CA ASN A 174 7.49 16.20 -4.78
C ASN A 174 7.18 17.61 -5.26
N THR A 175 7.05 17.83 -6.57
CA THR A 175 6.63 19.12 -7.13
C THR A 175 5.14 19.41 -6.96
N LEU A 176 4.35 18.40 -6.59
CA LEU A 176 2.90 18.49 -6.46
C LEU A 176 2.48 19.14 -5.14
N THR A 177 1.26 19.71 -5.11
CA THR A 177 0.68 20.28 -3.88
C THR A 177 0.38 19.19 -2.84
N GLY A 178 0.24 19.55 -1.56
CA GLY A 178 -0.03 18.60 -0.46
C GLY A 178 -1.26 17.71 -0.72
N ASN A 179 -2.40 18.29 -1.07
CA ASN A 179 -3.63 17.55 -1.35
C ASN A 179 -3.48 16.65 -2.59
N THR A 180 -2.74 17.10 -3.60
CA THR A 180 -2.44 16.30 -4.79
C THR A 180 -1.55 15.10 -4.47
N LYS A 181 -0.51 15.27 -3.64
CA LYS A 181 0.35 14.17 -3.19
C LYS A 181 -0.45 13.10 -2.47
N GLU A 182 -1.33 13.51 -1.55
CA GLU A 182 -2.20 12.60 -0.81
C GLU A 182 -3.20 11.88 -1.72
N LEU A 183 -3.79 12.58 -2.69
CA LEU A 183 -4.68 11.98 -3.68
C LEU A 183 -3.98 10.86 -4.47
N ILE A 184 -2.76 11.11 -4.94
CA ILE A 184 -1.97 10.13 -5.69
C ILE A 184 -1.57 8.96 -4.80
N ALA A 185 -1.09 9.23 -3.58
CA ALA A 185 -0.71 8.20 -2.63
C ALA A 185 -1.90 7.28 -2.30
N ASN A 186 -3.08 7.86 -2.03
CA ASN A 186 -4.29 7.09 -1.78
C ASN A 186 -4.80 6.34 -3.02
N LYS A 187 -4.58 6.86 -4.22
CA LYS A 187 -4.89 6.14 -5.46
C LYS A 187 -3.98 4.93 -5.64
N LEU A 188 -2.68 5.08 -5.41
CA LEU A 188 -1.71 3.99 -5.49
C LEU A 188 -1.98 2.92 -4.44
N LEU A 189 -2.10 3.32 -3.17
CA LEU A 189 -2.41 2.41 -2.06
C LEU A 189 -3.78 1.74 -2.25
N GLY A 190 -4.81 2.50 -2.64
CA GLY A 190 -6.15 1.96 -2.88
C GLY A 190 -6.18 0.94 -4.02
N THR A 191 -5.39 1.15 -5.08
CA THR A 191 -5.22 0.16 -6.17
C THR A 191 -4.67 -1.17 -5.64
N LEU A 192 -3.79 -1.11 -4.64
CA LEU A 192 -3.21 -2.25 -3.94
C LEU A 192 -4.14 -2.83 -2.85
N PHE A 193 -5.38 -2.36 -2.73
CA PHE A 193 -6.30 -2.70 -1.62
C PHE A 193 -5.72 -2.34 -0.24
N PHE A 194 -4.86 -1.34 -0.15
CA PHE A 194 -4.15 -1.00 1.06
C PHE A 194 -4.32 0.47 1.44
N SER A 195 -3.98 0.82 2.67
CA SER A 195 -3.76 2.20 3.10
C SER A 195 -2.94 2.20 4.39
N TYR A 196 -2.37 3.36 4.72
CA TYR A 196 -1.87 3.64 6.06
C TYR A 196 -2.92 4.38 6.89
N SER A 197 -2.74 4.40 8.21
CA SER A 197 -3.38 5.39 9.06
C SER A 197 -2.98 6.80 8.59
N TYR A 198 -3.80 7.80 8.91
CA TYR A 198 -3.56 9.16 8.45
C TYR A 198 -2.17 9.68 8.86
N GLU A 199 -1.79 9.53 10.13
CA GLU A 199 -0.48 10.00 10.63
C GLU A 199 0.70 9.31 9.94
N LYS A 200 0.63 7.97 9.79
CA LYS A 200 1.68 7.20 9.11
C LYS A 200 1.78 7.59 7.63
N LEU A 201 0.67 7.91 6.97
CA LEU A 201 0.68 8.43 5.61
C LEU A 201 1.35 9.80 5.55
N LYS A 202 1.01 10.72 6.46
CA LYS A 202 1.62 12.08 6.51
C LYS A 202 3.12 12.01 6.75
N GLU A 203 3.57 11.14 7.66
CA GLU A 203 4.99 10.88 7.91
C GLU A 203 5.69 10.38 6.64
N LYS A 204 5.13 9.37 5.98
CA LYS A 204 5.70 8.82 4.72
C LYS A 204 5.73 9.87 3.61
N LEU A 205 4.73 10.74 3.50
CA LEU A 205 4.71 11.83 2.52
C LEU A 205 5.73 12.93 2.83
N ALA A 206 5.96 13.22 4.11
CA ALA A 206 6.96 14.20 4.55
C ALA A 206 8.41 13.75 4.30
N SER A 207 8.64 12.44 4.10
CA SER A 207 9.98 11.89 3.85
C SER A 207 10.64 12.39 2.56
N GLY A 208 9.85 12.85 1.58
CA GLY A 208 10.36 13.24 0.26
C GLY A 208 10.80 12.06 -0.63
N VAL A 209 10.64 10.81 -0.19
CA VAL A 209 10.99 9.60 -0.97
C VAL A 209 9.87 8.56 -0.90
N PHE A 210 8.62 9.03 -0.98
CA PHE A 210 7.42 8.21 -0.82
C PHE A 210 7.32 7.07 -1.83
N ILE A 211 7.56 7.33 -3.12
CA ILE A 211 7.43 6.33 -4.18
C ILE A 211 8.51 5.25 -4.00
N GLN A 212 9.77 5.64 -3.81
CA GLN A 212 10.86 4.69 -3.58
C GLN A 212 10.62 3.85 -2.33
N ASN A 213 10.17 4.47 -1.23
CA ASN A 213 9.85 3.74 0.00
C ASN A 213 8.76 2.71 -0.23
N LEU A 214 7.71 3.04 -0.99
CA LEU A 214 6.65 2.09 -1.30
C LEU A 214 7.15 0.89 -2.11
N VAL A 215 8.01 1.15 -3.11
CA VAL A 215 8.63 0.08 -3.92
C VAL A 215 9.50 -0.82 -3.05
N ASN A 216 10.29 -0.23 -2.15
CA ASN A 216 11.11 -0.99 -1.21
C ASN A 216 10.26 -1.79 -0.21
N ASP A 217 9.18 -1.19 0.29
CA ASP A 217 8.26 -1.83 1.22
C ASP A 217 7.72 -3.14 0.60
N MET A 218 7.30 -3.11 -0.68
CA MET A 218 6.83 -4.26 -1.48
C MET A 218 7.91 -5.29 -1.86
N GLN A 219 9.17 -5.08 -1.50
CA GLN A 219 10.26 -6.03 -1.74
C GLN A 219 10.71 -6.74 -0.47
N GLY A 220 10.51 -6.13 0.71
CA GLY A 220 10.83 -6.76 1.98
C GLY A 220 9.74 -7.73 2.41
N GLU A 221 10.11 -8.85 3.04
CA GLU A 221 9.19 -9.79 3.65
C GLU A 221 9.08 -9.48 5.15
N ARG A 222 7.87 -9.15 5.63
CA ARG A 222 7.60 -8.81 7.04
C ARG A 222 6.45 -9.61 7.65
N THR A 223 5.53 -10.06 6.82
CA THR A 223 4.35 -10.82 7.22
C THR A 223 4.74 -12.20 7.75
N ASP A 224 4.33 -12.52 8.98
CA ASP A 224 4.37 -13.88 9.48
C ASP A 224 3.28 -14.72 8.78
N LYS A 225 3.72 -15.51 7.80
CA LYS A 225 2.87 -16.39 6.99
C LYS A 225 2.15 -17.45 7.85
N VAL A 226 2.79 -17.99 8.88
CA VAL A 226 2.20 -19.02 9.74
C VAL A 226 1.09 -18.41 10.59
N TRP A 227 1.37 -17.28 11.22
CA TRP A 227 0.38 -16.53 11.97
C TRP A 227 -0.81 -16.14 11.09
N LEU A 228 -0.55 -15.63 9.88
CA LEU A 228 -1.61 -15.20 8.97
C LEU A 228 -2.54 -16.36 8.60
N GLU A 229 -1.99 -17.49 8.14
CA GLU A 229 -2.80 -18.64 7.74
C GLU A 229 -3.57 -19.24 8.93
N SER A 230 -2.99 -19.23 10.14
CA SER A 230 -3.72 -19.61 11.36
C SER A 230 -4.87 -18.65 11.68
N THR A 231 -4.67 -17.34 11.45
CA THR A 231 -5.63 -16.29 11.76
C THR A 231 -6.81 -16.29 10.80
N ILE A 232 -6.58 -16.47 9.49
CA ILE A 232 -7.68 -16.47 8.51
C ILE A 232 -8.58 -17.71 8.61
N LEU A 233 -8.07 -18.81 9.16
CA LEU A 233 -8.80 -20.06 9.38
C LEU A 233 -9.45 -20.15 10.77
N ASP A 234 -9.21 -19.17 11.64
CA ASP A 234 -9.84 -19.08 12.95
C ASP A 234 -11.34 -18.84 12.79
N ASN A 235 -12.14 -19.87 13.10
CA ASN A 235 -13.59 -19.85 12.94
C ASN A 235 -14.30 -18.90 13.93
N GLU A 236 -13.65 -18.53 15.04
CA GLU A 236 -14.20 -17.53 15.97
C GLU A 236 -14.07 -16.13 15.37
N LYS A 237 -12.93 -15.84 14.73
CA LYS A 237 -12.65 -14.53 14.10
C LYS A 237 -13.31 -14.38 12.74
N PHE A 238 -13.26 -15.42 11.91
CA PHE A 238 -13.78 -15.46 10.56
C PHE A 238 -14.57 -16.74 10.36
N ARG A 239 -15.90 -16.63 10.32
CA ARG A 239 -16.77 -17.79 10.21
C ARG A 239 -16.41 -18.63 8.98
N GLN A 240 -16.22 -19.92 9.16
CA GLN A 240 -15.94 -20.87 8.09
C GLN A 240 -17.23 -21.59 7.69
N ARG A 241 -17.43 -21.79 6.38
CA ARG A 241 -18.53 -22.58 5.82
C ARG A 241 -17.99 -23.66 4.89
N PRO A 242 -18.60 -24.85 4.87
CA PRO A 242 -18.18 -25.93 3.98
C PRO A 242 -18.79 -25.74 2.59
N ASN A 243 -18.51 -24.63 1.91
CA ASN A 243 -18.99 -24.36 0.56
C ASN A 243 -17.89 -23.81 -0.35
N ASN A 244 -18.14 -23.82 -1.65
CA ASN A 244 -17.14 -23.47 -2.66
C ASN A 244 -16.63 -22.03 -2.54
N GLU A 245 -17.43 -21.16 -1.93
CA GLU A 245 -17.19 -19.74 -1.83
C GLU A 245 -16.22 -19.38 -0.69
N GLN A 246 -16.00 -20.31 0.24
CA GLN A 246 -15.16 -20.08 1.41
C GLN A 246 -13.71 -19.75 1.02
N GLU A 247 -13.18 -20.36 -0.04
CA GLU A 247 -11.82 -20.05 -0.52
C GLU A 247 -11.70 -18.60 -1.00
N ALA A 248 -12.72 -18.09 -1.70
CA ALA A 248 -12.74 -16.69 -2.12
C ALA A 248 -12.85 -15.75 -0.91
N ILE A 249 -13.60 -16.15 0.12
CA ILE A 249 -13.70 -15.42 1.39
C ILE A 249 -12.36 -15.38 2.11
N ASN A 250 -11.66 -16.51 2.23
CA ASN A 250 -10.34 -16.59 2.88
C ASN A 250 -9.31 -15.69 2.18
N ILE A 251 -9.33 -15.62 0.86
CA ILE A 251 -8.48 -14.70 0.08
C ILE A 251 -8.81 -13.22 0.39
N LEU A 252 -10.09 -12.86 0.48
CA LEU A 252 -10.50 -11.51 0.87
C LEU A 252 -10.10 -11.17 2.32
N VAL A 253 -10.25 -12.12 3.23
CA VAL A 253 -9.82 -11.99 4.64
C VAL A 253 -8.32 -11.73 4.72
N ARG A 254 -7.51 -12.39 3.88
CA ARG A 254 -6.05 -12.23 3.86
C ARG A 254 -5.63 -10.77 3.66
N PHE A 255 -6.25 -10.05 2.72
CA PHE A 255 -5.96 -8.63 2.49
C PHE A 255 -6.31 -7.72 3.68
N TYR A 256 -7.32 -8.10 4.46
CA TYR A 256 -7.68 -7.35 5.67
C TYR A 256 -6.70 -7.64 6.82
N ALA A 257 -6.34 -8.91 7.01
CA ALA A 257 -5.52 -9.37 8.13
C ALA A 257 -4.03 -8.98 8.02
N MET A 258 -3.48 -8.84 6.80
CA MET A 258 -2.11 -8.37 6.61
C MET A 258 -2.00 -6.88 6.95
N ASP A 259 -1.05 -6.51 7.81
CA ASP A 259 -0.86 -5.14 8.29
C ASP A 259 0.22 -4.35 7.55
N ASP A 260 1.09 -5.03 6.82
CA ASP A 260 2.16 -4.41 6.06
C ASP A 260 1.96 -4.62 4.57
N LEU A 261 2.24 -3.56 3.81
CA LEU A 261 2.43 -3.66 2.36
C LEU A 261 3.84 -4.16 2.10
N ASP A 262 3.99 -5.47 2.14
CA ASP A 262 5.27 -6.17 1.99
C ASP A 262 5.29 -7.03 0.71
N SER A 263 6.36 -7.81 0.48
CA SER A 263 6.46 -8.68 -0.69
C SER A 263 5.32 -9.69 -0.76
N TYR A 264 5.00 -10.33 0.36
CA TYR A 264 3.94 -11.34 0.42
C TYR A 264 2.56 -10.73 0.15
N TYR A 265 2.27 -9.55 0.72
CA TYR A 265 1.06 -8.80 0.40
C TYR A 265 0.97 -8.52 -1.11
N PHE A 266 2.07 -8.05 -1.71
CA PHE A 266 2.10 -7.68 -3.11
C PHE A 266 1.96 -8.89 -4.05
N GLU A 267 2.56 -10.03 -3.71
CA GLU A 267 2.37 -11.32 -4.38
C GLU A 267 0.90 -11.77 -4.35
N ASN A 268 0.25 -11.67 -3.18
CA ASN A 268 -1.16 -11.98 -3.00
C ASN A 268 -2.05 -11.04 -3.83
N TRP A 269 -1.71 -9.75 -3.91
CA TRP A 269 -2.42 -8.78 -4.75
C TRP A 269 -2.27 -9.10 -6.24
N MET A 270 -1.05 -9.39 -6.73
CA MET A 270 -0.84 -9.74 -8.14
C MET A 270 -1.59 -11.02 -8.51
N ALA A 271 -1.51 -12.07 -7.68
CA ALA A 271 -2.27 -13.30 -7.87
C ALA A 271 -3.79 -13.03 -7.91
N TYR A 272 -4.29 -12.14 -7.04
CA TYR A 272 -5.70 -11.74 -7.04
C TYR A 272 -6.10 -11.07 -8.36
N ILE A 273 -5.33 -10.08 -8.81
CA ILE A 273 -5.61 -9.36 -10.06
C ILE A 273 -5.60 -10.33 -11.24
N LEU A 274 -4.59 -11.19 -11.36
CA LEU A 274 -4.47 -12.16 -12.44
C LEU A 274 -5.66 -13.13 -12.49
N THR A 275 -6.09 -13.63 -11.33
CA THR A 275 -7.26 -14.53 -11.20
C THR A 275 -8.61 -13.82 -11.38
N GLN A 276 -8.64 -12.48 -11.41
CA GLN A 276 -9.84 -11.75 -11.85
C GLN A 276 -9.92 -11.61 -13.38
N THR A 277 -8.87 -11.95 -14.12
CA THR A 277 -8.87 -11.83 -15.59
C THR A 277 -9.30 -13.12 -16.27
N ILE A 278 -9.71 -13.03 -17.54
CA ILE A 278 -9.95 -14.21 -18.39
C ILE A 278 -8.73 -15.15 -18.50
N MET A 279 -7.52 -14.65 -18.27
CA MET A 279 -6.30 -15.44 -18.39
C MET A 279 -6.26 -16.56 -17.34
N PHE A 280 -6.67 -16.26 -16.11
CA PHE A 280 -6.44 -17.16 -14.97
C PHE A 280 -7.66 -17.31 -14.04
N SER A 281 -8.85 -16.89 -14.47
CA SER A 281 -10.05 -17.02 -13.67
C SER A 281 -10.34 -18.50 -13.32
N PRO A 282 -10.49 -18.85 -12.04
CA PRO A 282 -10.95 -20.18 -11.62
C PRO A 282 -12.37 -20.53 -12.08
N ALA A 283 -13.17 -19.53 -12.43
CA ALA A 283 -14.49 -19.69 -13.03
C ALA A 283 -15.43 -20.62 -12.24
N TYR A 284 -15.57 -20.42 -10.92
CA TYR A 284 -16.36 -21.34 -10.09
C TYR A 284 -17.87 -21.35 -10.39
N GLU A 285 -18.36 -20.47 -11.27
CA GLU A 285 -19.74 -20.55 -11.79
C GLU A 285 -19.99 -21.76 -12.70
N LEU A 286 -18.92 -22.36 -13.24
CA LEU A 286 -19.01 -23.54 -14.10
C LEU A 286 -19.18 -24.79 -13.24
N GLU A 287 -20.08 -25.68 -13.67
CA GLU A 287 -20.31 -26.97 -12.99
C GLU A 287 -19.06 -27.86 -12.91
N SER A 288 -18.17 -27.75 -13.90
CA SER A 288 -16.89 -28.48 -13.96
C SER A 288 -15.78 -27.84 -13.12
N SER A 289 -16.02 -26.67 -12.53
CA SER A 289 -15.09 -26.00 -11.63
C SER A 289 -15.49 -26.31 -10.18
N HIS A 290 -14.52 -26.66 -9.33
CA HIS A 290 -14.78 -27.01 -7.93
C HIS A 290 -14.17 -26.02 -6.95
N ALA A 291 -14.59 -26.04 -5.69
CA ALA A 291 -14.04 -25.18 -4.63
C ALA A 291 -12.52 -25.11 -4.61
N PRO A 292 -11.79 -26.26 -4.63
CA PRO A 292 -10.34 -26.23 -4.50
C PRO A 292 -9.65 -25.55 -5.70
N ASN A 293 -10.35 -25.34 -6.83
CA ASN A 293 -9.80 -24.63 -7.98
C ASN A 293 -9.41 -23.19 -7.63
N ILE A 294 -10.22 -22.53 -6.80
CA ILE A 294 -10.00 -21.14 -6.39
C ILE A 294 -8.65 -21.05 -5.67
N SER A 295 -8.47 -21.83 -4.60
CA SER A 295 -7.25 -21.81 -3.80
C SER A 295 -6.06 -22.42 -4.53
N ARG A 296 -6.22 -23.48 -5.35
CA ARG A 296 -5.12 -24.05 -6.14
C ARG A 296 -4.58 -23.09 -7.18
N VAL A 297 -5.43 -22.39 -7.93
CA VAL A 297 -4.97 -21.41 -8.92
C VAL A 297 -4.33 -20.22 -8.20
N TYR A 298 -5.03 -19.62 -7.24
CA TYR A 298 -4.54 -18.47 -6.49
C TYR A 298 -3.21 -18.76 -5.76
N ASN A 299 -3.14 -19.79 -4.93
CA ASN A 299 -1.94 -20.12 -4.15
C ASN A 299 -0.77 -20.57 -5.03
N ARG A 300 -1.04 -21.13 -6.21
CA ARG A 300 0.02 -21.40 -7.21
C ARG A 300 0.58 -20.09 -7.75
N PHE A 301 -0.25 -19.11 -8.08
CA PHE A 301 0.24 -17.80 -8.51
C PHE A 301 1.04 -17.09 -7.42
N VAL A 302 0.55 -17.08 -6.17
CA VAL A 302 1.29 -16.47 -5.04
C VAL A 302 2.69 -17.07 -4.93
N ARG A 303 2.79 -18.41 -4.91
CA ARG A 303 4.09 -19.11 -4.86
C ARG A 303 4.96 -18.84 -6.08
N MET A 304 4.40 -18.98 -7.28
CA MET A 304 5.17 -18.82 -8.51
C MET A 304 5.73 -17.40 -8.65
N ILE A 305 4.96 -16.39 -8.27
CA ILE A 305 5.40 -15.00 -8.26
C ILE A 305 6.47 -14.76 -7.19
N GLY A 306 6.27 -15.24 -5.96
CA GLY A 306 7.24 -15.10 -4.87
C GLY A 306 8.58 -15.80 -5.15
N ASP A 307 8.53 -16.94 -5.83
CA ASP A 307 9.72 -17.68 -6.28
C ASP A 307 10.36 -17.10 -7.56
N ALA A 308 9.85 -15.96 -8.06
CA ALA A 308 10.32 -15.28 -9.27
C ALA A 308 10.20 -16.12 -10.56
N HIS A 309 9.14 -16.93 -10.69
CA HIS A 309 8.91 -17.68 -11.93
C HIS A 309 8.58 -16.75 -13.10
N GLY A 310 9.11 -17.07 -14.28
CA GLY A 310 8.82 -16.36 -15.52
C GLY A 310 7.34 -16.42 -15.89
N LEU A 311 6.81 -15.33 -16.44
CA LEU A 311 5.40 -15.25 -16.86
C LEU A 311 5.10 -16.26 -17.97
N ARG A 312 6.07 -16.52 -18.86
CA ARG A 312 5.95 -17.50 -19.97
C ARG A 312 5.81 -18.92 -19.41
N TYR A 313 6.68 -19.31 -18.48
CA TYR A 313 6.60 -20.60 -17.80
C TYR A 313 5.31 -20.74 -16.98
N THR A 314 4.93 -19.69 -16.24
CA THR A 314 3.68 -19.66 -15.48
C THR A 314 2.46 -19.86 -16.36
N THR A 315 2.43 -19.19 -17.52
CA THR A 315 1.35 -19.34 -18.50
C THR A 315 1.30 -20.76 -19.06
N TYR A 316 2.44 -21.29 -19.50
CA TYR A 316 2.57 -22.68 -19.97
C TYR A 316 1.99 -23.69 -18.97
N MET A 317 2.37 -23.58 -17.70
CA MET A 317 1.89 -24.47 -16.63
C MET A 317 0.39 -24.30 -16.35
N HIS A 318 -0.16 -23.10 -16.50
CA HIS A 318 -1.60 -22.89 -16.35
C HIS A 318 -2.38 -23.57 -17.48
N MET A 319 -1.95 -23.37 -18.74
CA MET A 319 -2.65 -23.91 -19.92
C MET A 319 -2.77 -25.44 -19.86
N MET A 320 -1.75 -26.11 -19.32
CA MET A 320 -1.71 -27.58 -19.14
C MET A 320 -2.39 -28.11 -17.88
N SER A 321 -3.00 -27.27 -17.05
CA SER A 321 -3.55 -27.70 -15.77
C SER A 321 -5.03 -28.09 -15.83
N ASP A 322 -5.44 -29.01 -14.93
CA ASP A 322 -6.85 -29.38 -14.74
C ASP A 322 -7.75 -28.16 -14.58
N ASP A 323 -7.29 -27.16 -13.81
CA ASP A 323 -8.08 -25.96 -13.53
C ASP A 323 -8.40 -25.14 -14.79
N ASN A 324 -7.50 -25.12 -15.77
CA ASN A 324 -7.78 -24.47 -17.06
C ASN A 324 -8.67 -25.34 -17.95
N TRP A 325 -8.40 -26.64 -18.01
CA TRP A 325 -9.19 -27.58 -18.83
C TRP A 325 -10.63 -27.77 -18.35
N ARG A 326 -10.91 -27.52 -17.07
CA ARG A 326 -12.28 -27.44 -16.53
C ARG A 326 -13.10 -26.30 -17.12
N ARG A 327 -12.46 -25.28 -17.70
CA ARG A 327 -13.14 -24.13 -18.34
C ARG A 327 -13.47 -24.38 -19.82
N PHE A 328 -12.65 -25.20 -20.49
CA PHE A 328 -12.67 -25.43 -21.93
C PHE A 328 -12.42 -26.91 -22.21
N ARG A 329 -13.49 -27.66 -22.51
CA ARG A 329 -13.56 -29.10 -22.21
C ARG A 329 -13.09 -30.02 -23.34
N SER A 330 -12.92 -29.51 -24.56
CA SER A 330 -12.45 -30.27 -25.73
C SER A 330 -11.11 -29.74 -26.26
N PRO A 331 -10.35 -30.55 -27.02
CA PRO A 331 -9.14 -30.10 -27.72
C PRO A 331 -9.33 -28.81 -28.53
N GLU A 332 -10.39 -28.74 -29.32
CA GLU A 332 -10.69 -27.59 -30.19
C GLU A 332 -11.10 -26.38 -29.38
N ASP A 333 -11.95 -26.57 -28.37
CA ASP A 333 -12.42 -25.50 -27.48
C ASP A 333 -11.28 -24.91 -26.66
N ASN A 334 -10.48 -25.77 -26.00
CA ASN A 334 -9.32 -25.33 -25.23
C ASN A 334 -8.26 -24.67 -26.12
N GLY A 335 -7.95 -25.29 -27.28
CA GLY A 335 -6.99 -24.75 -28.23
C GLY A 335 -7.40 -23.37 -28.77
N ARG A 336 -8.66 -23.20 -29.16
CA ARG A 336 -9.24 -21.91 -29.56
C ARG A 336 -9.06 -20.88 -28.44
N GLU A 337 -9.46 -21.24 -27.23
CA GLU A 337 -9.46 -20.30 -26.12
C GLU A 337 -8.03 -19.89 -25.73
N MET A 338 -7.04 -20.78 -25.80
CA MET A 338 -5.65 -20.40 -25.54
C MET A 338 -5.10 -19.46 -26.63
N LEU A 339 -5.49 -19.65 -27.89
CA LEU A 339 -5.17 -18.72 -28.99
C LEU A 339 -5.81 -17.34 -28.75
N GLU A 340 -7.11 -17.30 -28.47
CA GLU A 340 -7.83 -16.05 -28.27
C GLU A 340 -7.36 -15.33 -27.00
N ILE A 341 -7.15 -16.06 -25.91
CA ILE A 341 -6.76 -15.50 -24.61
C ILE A 341 -5.32 -15.02 -24.63
N PHE A 342 -4.37 -15.88 -25.02
CA PHE A 342 -2.95 -15.59 -24.86
C PHE A 342 -2.27 -15.05 -26.10
N ALA A 343 -2.86 -15.20 -27.30
CA ALA A 343 -2.32 -14.63 -28.54
C ALA A 343 -3.22 -13.57 -29.20
N LEU A 344 -4.44 -13.35 -28.69
CA LEU A 344 -5.46 -12.52 -29.36
C LEU A 344 -5.72 -12.96 -30.82
N ASP A 345 -5.52 -14.24 -31.08
CA ASP A 345 -5.66 -14.83 -32.40
C ASP A 345 -7.08 -15.35 -32.58
N MET A 346 -7.85 -14.64 -33.41
CA MET A 346 -9.25 -14.92 -33.73
C MET A 346 -9.39 -15.66 -35.07
N ASN A 347 -8.29 -16.17 -35.64
CA ASN A 347 -8.33 -16.88 -36.91
C ASN A 347 -8.79 -18.32 -36.71
N ASP A 348 -10.06 -18.60 -37.02
CA ASP A 348 -10.66 -19.94 -36.93
C ASP A 348 -9.90 -21.00 -37.75
N ALA A 349 -9.11 -20.61 -38.76
CA ALA A 349 -8.28 -21.55 -39.51
C ALA A 349 -7.18 -22.22 -38.67
N HIS A 350 -6.79 -21.62 -37.54
CA HIS A 350 -5.81 -22.21 -36.62
C HIS A 350 -6.44 -23.22 -35.65
N VAL A 351 -7.77 -23.19 -35.45
CA VAL A 351 -8.48 -24.06 -34.49
C VAL A 351 -8.34 -25.55 -34.83
N PRO A 352 -8.53 -26.01 -36.09
CA PRO A 352 -8.28 -27.41 -36.44
C PRO A 352 -6.83 -27.85 -36.24
N ILE A 353 -5.87 -26.94 -36.41
CA ILE A 353 -4.44 -27.22 -36.22
C ILE A 353 -4.16 -27.51 -34.74
N VAL A 354 -4.63 -26.64 -33.84
CA VAL A 354 -4.44 -26.84 -32.40
C VAL A 354 -5.28 -28.00 -31.86
N GLY A 355 -6.49 -28.22 -32.39
CA GLY A 355 -7.31 -29.39 -32.08
C GLY A 355 -6.60 -30.69 -32.45
N LYS A 356 -5.90 -30.72 -33.59
CA LYS A 356 -5.06 -31.85 -34.00
C LYS A 356 -3.87 -32.07 -33.06
N ALA A 357 -3.18 -31.01 -32.66
CA ALA A 357 -2.09 -31.10 -31.69
C ALA A 357 -2.57 -31.63 -30.32
N LEU A 358 -3.76 -31.22 -29.89
CA LEU A 358 -4.39 -31.57 -28.61
C LEU A 358 -5.27 -32.83 -28.69
N GLN A 359 -5.27 -33.58 -29.80
CA GLN A 359 -6.25 -34.66 -30.03
C GLN A 359 -6.22 -35.80 -28.99
N ASN A 360 -5.12 -35.95 -28.23
CA ASN A 360 -5.02 -36.91 -27.14
C ASN A 360 -5.38 -36.35 -25.76
N TRP A 361 -5.75 -35.09 -25.66
CA TRP A 361 -6.11 -34.42 -24.41
C TRP A 361 -7.63 -34.33 -24.31
N LYS A 362 -8.18 -34.56 -23.13
CA LYS A 362 -9.61 -34.31 -22.87
C LYS A 362 -9.87 -34.18 -21.37
N LEU A 363 -10.93 -33.47 -21.03
CA LEU A 363 -11.48 -33.53 -19.68
C LEU A 363 -12.36 -34.78 -19.55
N ASP A 364 -12.11 -35.63 -18.56
CA ASP A 364 -13.01 -36.74 -18.23
C ASP A 364 -14.30 -36.19 -17.61
N PRO A 365 -15.47 -36.37 -18.25
CA PRO A 365 -16.73 -35.79 -17.78
C PRO A 365 -17.22 -36.39 -16.46
N ASN A 366 -16.70 -37.54 -16.02
CA ASN A 366 -17.13 -38.17 -14.77
C ASN A 366 -16.36 -37.66 -13.55
N ASN A 367 -15.12 -37.22 -13.76
CA ASN A 367 -14.18 -36.89 -12.68
C ASN A 367 -13.65 -35.46 -12.76
N ASP A 368 -13.97 -34.72 -13.84
CA ASP A 368 -13.43 -33.39 -14.14
C ASP A 368 -11.90 -33.34 -14.05
N THR A 369 -11.23 -34.38 -14.54
CA THR A 369 -9.76 -34.48 -14.56
C THR A 369 -9.25 -34.48 -16.00
N LEU A 370 -8.12 -33.84 -16.22
CA LEU A 370 -7.44 -33.87 -17.51
C LEU A 370 -6.83 -35.25 -17.74
N VAL A 371 -7.19 -35.86 -18.86
CA VAL A 371 -6.66 -37.14 -19.30
C VAL A 371 -5.88 -36.92 -20.59
N ILE A 372 -4.61 -37.31 -20.57
CA ILE A 372 -3.72 -37.32 -21.74
C ILE A 372 -3.55 -38.78 -22.17
N GLY A 373 -4.20 -39.14 -23.29
CA GLY A 373 -4.19 -40.48 -23.86
C GLY A 373 -3.01 -40.75 -24.79
N LEU A 374 -2.97 -41.98 -25.31
CA LEU A 374 -1.90 -42.45 -26.22
C LEU A 374 -2.09 -42.04 -27.69
N ASN A 375 -3.24 -41.48 -28.06
CA ASN A 375 -3.58 -41.09 -29.44
C ASN A 375 -2.91 -39.77 -29.87
N GLU A 376 -1.63 -39.60 -29.59
CA GLU A 376 -0.89 -38.38 -29.87
C GLU A 376 -0.76 -38.12 -31.38
N ASN A 377 -0.79 -36.85 -31.78
CA ASN A 377 -0.50 -36.48 -33.17
C ASN A 377 0.98 -36.65 -33.49
N ARG A 378 1.28 -37.22 -34.66
CA ARG A 378 2.65 -37.46 -35.14
C ARG A 378 2.98 -36.70 -36.42
N GLU A 379 2.01 -35.97 -36.97
CA GLU A 379 2.17 -35.17 -38.17
C GLU A 379 2.70 -33.78 -37.80
N ALA A 380 3.61 -33.23 -38.61
CA ALA A 380 4.12 -31.89 -38.41
C ALA A 380 3.03 -30.86 -38.70
N LEU A 381 2.78 -29.96 -37.74
CA LEU A 381 1.81 -28.87 -37.86
C LEU A 381 2.54 -27.53 -37.80
N SER A 382 2.13 -26.55 -38.60
CA SER A 382 2.76 -25.23 -38.66
C SER A 382 1.92 -24.21 -37.91
N LEU A 383 2.48 -23.61 -36.86
CA LEU A 383 1.87 -22.53 -36.10
C LEU A 383 2.95 -21.65 -35.47
N PHE A 384 2.71 -20.35 -35.27
CA PHE A 384 3.69 -19.40 -34.69
C PHE A 384 5.07 -19.40 -35.38
N ASN A 385 5.12 -19.63 -36.70
CA ASN A 385 6.36 -19.79 -37.48
C ASN A 385 7.28 -20.90 -36.95
N THR A 386 6.72 -21.90 -36.29
CA THR A 386 7.43 -23.08 -35.80
C THR A 386 6.64 -24.35 -36.15
N THR A 387 7.27 -25.50 -35.89
CA THR A 387 6.63 -26.81 -36.05
C THR A 387 6.19 -27.33 -34.69
N ILE A 388 4.92 -27.73 -34.58
CA ILE A 388 4.34 -28.38 -33.40
C ILE A 388 3.85 -29.79 -33.78
N TYR A 389 3.94 -30.73 -32.86
CA TYR A 389 3.42 -32.09 -33.03
C TYR A 389 2.35 -32.40 -31.98
N SER A 390 2.60 -32.02 -30.74
CA SER A 390 1.77 -32.36 -29.58
C SER A 390 1.13 -31.15 -28.91
N GLY A 391 0.20 -31.41 -27.98
CA GLY A 391 -0.35 -30.39 -27.09
C GLY A 391 0.71 -29.67 -26.27
N GLU A 392 1.74 -30.38 -25.81
CA GLU A 392 2.86 -29.78 -25.10
C GLU A 392 3.67 -28.83 -25.99
N ASP A 393 3.82 -29.16 -27.28
CA ASP A 393 4.46 -28.27 -28.25
C ASP A 393 3.63 -27.02 -28.49
N PHE A 394 2.32 -27.19 -28.72
CA PHE A 394 1.41 -26.06 -28.91
C PHE A 394 1.51 -25.05 -27.76
N TYR A 395 1.32 -25.49 -26.52
CA TYR A 395 1.35 -24.61 -25.35
C TYR A 395 2.72 -23.98 -25.13
N ARG A 396 3.79 -24.74 -25.37
CA ARG A 396 5.16 -24.23 -25.21
C ARG A 396 5.49 -23.16 -26.23
N GLU A 397 5.19 -23.41 -27.50
CA GLU A 397 5.52 -22.48 -28.58
C GLU A 397 4.63 -21.23 -28.54
N LEU A 398 3.36 -21.36 -28.15
CA LEU A 398 2.52 -20.22 -27.78
C LEU A 398 3.17 -19.40 -26.66
N SER A 399 3.68 -20.06 -25.61
CA SER A 399 4.30 -19.38 -24.46
C SER A 399 5.64 -18.71 -24.79
N LYS A 400 6.38 -19.21 -25.79
CA LYS A 400 7.62 -18.59 -26.30
C LYS A 400 7.37 -17.43 -27.25
N SER A 401 6.19 -17.36 -27.88
CA SER A 401 5.89 -16.33 -28.87
C SER A 401 5.92 -14.92 -28.27
N ASP A 402 6.39 -13.93 -29.02
CA ASP A 402 6.31 -12.51 -28.62
C ASP A 402 4.87 -11.99 -28.58
N VAL A 403 3.98 -12.69 -29.30
CA VAL A 403 2.54 -12.44 -29.29
C VAL A 403 1.96 -12.64 -27.88
N LEU A 404 2.50 -13.58 -27.08
CA LEU A 404 2.09 -13.76 -25.69
C LEU A 404 2.23 -12.46 -24.90
N ILE A 405 3.44 -11.89 -24.88
CA ILE A 405 3.78 -10.71 -24.06
C ILE A 405 2.90 -9.52 -24.45
N SER A 406 2.77 -9.27 -25.75
CA SER A 406 1.92 -8.18 -26.25
C SER A 406 0.44 -8.37 -25.91
N SER A 407 -0.07 -9.60 -25.97
CA SER A 407 -1.47 -9.93 -25.70
C SER A 407 -1.84 -9.81 -24.22
N VAL A 408 -1.04 -10.43 -23.33
CA VAL A 408 -1.31 -10.39 -21.88
C VAL A 408 -1.13 -8.97 -21.34
N THR A 409 -0.14 -8.23 -21.85
CA THR A 409 0.04 -6.80 -21.53
C THR A 409 -1.17 -5.99 -21.94
N LYS A 410 -1.66 -6.16 -23.17
CA LYS A 410 -2.86 -5.45 -23.66
C LYS A 410 -4.08 -5.73 -22.78
N ARG A 411 -4.29 -6.98 -22.35
CA ARG A 411 -5.41 -7.34 -21.46
C ARG A 411 -5.32 -6.62 -20.11
N LEU A 412 -4.13 -6.59 -19.49
CA LEU A 412 -3.91 -5.89 -18.23
C LEU A 412 -4.05 -4.36 -18.40
N VAL A 413 -3.54 -3.80 -19.49
CA VAL A 413 -3.73 -2.37 -19.80
C VAL A 413 -5.21 -2.04 -19.97
N THR A 414 -6.00 -2.84 -20.70
CA THR A 414 -7.45 -2.62 -20.80
C THR A 414 -8.14 -2.71 -19.43
N PHE A 415 -7.68 -3.58 -18.55
CA PHE A 415 -8.22 -3.72 -17.18
C PHE A 415 -7.97 -2.47 -16.32
N PHE A 416 -6.75 -1.90 -16.36
CA PHE A 416 -6.40 -0.73 -15.53
C PHE A 416 -6.76 0.62 -16.16
N PHE A 417 -6.91 0.68 -17.49
CA PHE A 417 -7.19 1.91 -18.25
C PHE A 417 -8.53 1.87 -19.00
N PRO A 418 -9.66 1.48 -18.37
CA PRO A 418 -10.92 1.20 -19.08
C PRO A 418 -11.61 2.43 -19.69
N THR A 419 -11.17 3.64 -19.31
CA THR A 419 -11.67 4.93 -19.80
C THR A 419 -10.74 5.59 -20.82
N ARG A 420 -9.57 4.99 -21.10
CA ARG A 420 -8.65 5.46 -22.15
C ARG A 420 -9.12 5.06 -23.54
N THR A 421 -8.71 5.83 -24.54
CA THR A 421 -8.93 5.49 -25.95
C THR A 421 -8.15 4.23 -26.31
N LEU A 422 -8.62 3.47 -27.30
CA LEU A 422 -7.92 2.27 -27.79
C LEU A 422 -6.49 2.59 -28.27
N GLN A 423 -6.30 3.76 -28.91
CA GLN A 423 -4.98 4.24 -29.30
C GLN A 423 -4.08 4.43 -28.08
N LYS A 424 -4.57 5.10 -27.03
CA LYS A 424 -3.75 5.34 -25.84
C LYS A 424 -3.43 4.04 -25.10
N GLN A 425 -4.38 3.10 -25.03
CA GLN A 425 -4.12 1.76 -24.50
C GLN A 425 -3.05 1.03 -25.32
N ALA A 426 -3.05 1.16 -26.64
CA ALA A 426 -2.02 0.56 -27.51
C ALA A 426 -0.63 1.18 -27.26
N GLU A 427 -0.54 2.51 -27.13
CA GLU A 427 0.70 3.21 -26.78
C GLU A 427 1.27 2.74 -25.44
N ILE A 428 0.43 2.66 -24.40
CA ILE A 428 0.82 2.17 -23.07
C ILE A 428 1.30 0.71 -23.16
N SER A 429 0.55 -0.14 -23.87
CA SER A 429 0.91 -1.55 -24.03
C SER A 429 2.25 -1.70 -24.74
N GLN A 430 2.48 -0.94 -25.80
CA GLN A 430 3.74 -0.96 -26.55
C GLN A 430 4.91 -0.51 -25.69
N ALA A 431 4.75 0.56 -24.89
CA ALA A 431 5.80 1.01 -23.97
C ALA A 431 6.17 -0.08 -22.97
N ILE A 432 5.18 -0.77 -22.37
CA ILE A 432 5.45 -1.88 -21.44
C ILE A 432 6.17 -3.03 -22.14
N VAL A 433 5.72 -3.43 -23.34
CA VAL A 433 6.36 -4.51 -24.12
C VAL A 433 7.81 -4.15 -24.47
N GLN A 434 8.11 -2.90 -24.79
CA GLN A 434 9.46 -2.42 -25.12
C GLN A 434 10.44 -2.51 -23.94
N SER A 435 9.93 -2.57 -22.70
CA SER A 435 10.75 -2.86 -21.52
C SER A 435 11.22 -4.33 -21.46
N ASN A 436 10.69 -5.22 -22.32
CA ASN A 436 10.95 -6.66 -22.36
C ASN A 436 10.60 -7.39 -21.04
N PRO A 437 9.35 -7.29 -20.56
CA PRO A 437 8.93 -7.92 -19.30
C PRO A 437 9.04 -9.44 -19.35
N GLU A 438 9.58 -10.04 -18.29
CA GLU A 438 9.74 -11.49 -18.13
C GLU A 438 8.95 -12.05 -16.95
N THR A 439 8.56 -11.20 -15.99
CA THR A 439 7.67 -11.56 -14.86
C THR A 439 6.33 -10.83 -14.91
N TRP A 440 5.32 -11.35 -14.21
CA TRP A 440 4.04 -10.63 -14.04
C TRP A 440 4.20 -9.31 -13.29
N LYS A 441 5.20 -9.26 -12.40
CA LYS A 441 5.55 -8.10 -11.61
C LYS A 441 6.09 -6.97 -12.49
N ASP A 442 6.89 -7.28 -13.51
CA ASP A 442 7.39 -6.30 -14.49
C ASP A 442 6.25 -5.54 -15.17
N ILE A 443 5.18 -6.23 -15.56
CA ILE A 443 4.02 -5.62 -16.23
C ILE A 443 3.20 -4.79 -15.23
N LEU A 444 2.85 -5.39 -14.09
CA LEU A 444 1.93 -4.77 -13.12
C LEU A 444 2.55 -3.54 -12.43
N LEU A 445 3.83 -3.58 -12.08
CA LEU A 445 4.53 -2.43 -11.50
C LEU A 445 4.62 -1.26 -12.49
N GLN A 446 4.94 -1.53 -13.76
CA GLN A 446 4.95 -0.49 -14.80
C GLN A 446 3.60 0.20 -14.90
N ILE A 447 2.50 -0.57 -14.85
CA ILE A 447 1.14 0.00 -14.89
C ILE A 447 0.90 0.90 -13.68
N ILE A 448 0.99 0.37 -12.46
CA ILE A 448 0.51 1.09 -11.26
C ILE A 448 1.43 2.24 -10.83
N LEU A 449 2.72 2.20 -11.19
CA LEU A 449 3.68 3.26 -10.90
C LEU A 449 3.79 4.30 -12.02
N SER A 450 3.16 4.07 -13.18
CA SER A 450 3.25 5.02 -14.31
C SER A 450 2.64 6.39 -13.98
N GLU A 451 3.25 7.44 -14.54
CA GLU A 451 2.63 8.78 -14.54
C GLU A 451 1.25 8.75 -15.21
N GLU A 452 1.10 7.96 -16.27
CA GLU A 452 -0.14 7.77 -17.00
C GLU A 452 -1.27 7.22 -16.11
N TYR A 453 -0.97 6.22 -15.28
CA TYR A 453 -1.94 5.70 -14.32
C TYR A 453 -2.22 6.71 -13.20
N LEU A 454 -1.17 7.15 -12.51
CA LEU A 454 -1.31 7.92 -11.28
C LEU A 454 -1.85 9.32 -11.51
N LEU A 455 -1.34 10.02 -12.52
CA LEU A 455 -1.71 11.42 -12.79
C LEU A 455 -2.92 11.53 -13.70
N HIS A 456 -3.02 10.67 -14.71
CA HIS A 456 -3.92 10.98 -15.83
C HIS A 456 -5.16 10.09 -15.91
N THR A 457 -5.18 8.95 -15.21
CA THR A 457 -6.34 8.03 -15.23
C THR A 457 -7.46 8.48 -14.30
N GLN A 458 -8.69 8.46 -14.80
CA GLN A 458 -9.91 8.57 -14.00
C GLN A 458 -10.80 7.37 -14.24
N ARG A 459 -11.19 6.66 -13.17
CA ARG A 459 -12.12 5.52 -13.25
C ARG A 459 -12.83 5.28 -11.91
N PRO A 460 -13.98 4.61 -11.90
CA PRO A 460 -14.56 4.12 -10.67
C PRO A 460 -13.62 3.14 -9.97
N LYS A 461 -13.62 3.17 -8.64
CA LYS A 461 -12.96 2.21 -7.76
C LYS A 461 -13.82 0.95 -7.70
N SER A 462 -13.22 -0.23 -7.78
CA SER A 462 -13.89 -1.45 -7.33
C SER A 462 -14.19 -1.36 -5.83
N VAL A 463 -15.11 -2.18 -5.35
CA VAL A 463 -15.47 -2.14 -3.93
C VAL A 463 -14.29 -2.58 -3.07
N GLU A 464 -13.45 -3.51 -3.53
CA GLU A 464 -12.21 -3.90 -2.86
C GLU A 464 -11.24 -2.71 -2.69
N GLU A 465 -11.01 -1.93 -3.75
CA GLU A 465 -10.14 -0.73 -3.70
C GLU A 465 -10.65 0.31 -2.71
N LEU A 466 -11.97 0.41 -2.54
CA LEU A 466 -12.56 1.35 -1.59
C LEU A 466 -12.60 0.78 -0.17
N PHE A 467 -13.08 -0.45 0.00
CA PHE A 467 -13.31 -1.10 1.28
C PHE A 467 -12.01 -1.30 2.05
N PHE A 468 -11.00 -1.99 1.47
CA PHE A 468 -9.79 -2.32 2.22
C PHE A 468 -8.96 -1.09 2.55
N ALA A 469 -8.83 -0.15 1.60
CA ALA A 469 -8.14 1.12 1.84
C ALA A 469 -8.83 1.93 2.94
N THR A 470 -10.16 1.99 2.91
CA THR A 470 -10.96 2.67 3.95
C THR A 470 -10.81 1.97 5.29
N ALA A 471 -10.88 0.63 5.32
CA ALA A 471 -10.80 -0.16 6.53
C ALA A 471 -9.50 0.10 7.30
N LYS A 472 -8.36 0.22 6.61
CA LYS A 472 -7.08 0.57 7.24
C LYS A 472 -7.04 2.03 7.74
N LYS A 473 -7.69 2.98 7.06
CA LYS A 473 -7.71 4.40 7.47
C LYS A 473 -8.48 4.64 8.76
N ILE A 474 -9.62 3.95 8.92
CA ILE A 474 -10.56 4.16 10.03
C ILE A 474 -10.46 3.08 11.11
N ASP A 475 -9.41 2.24 11.04
CA ASP A 475 -9.22 1.05 11.88
C ASP A 475 -10.53 0.26 12.03
N PHE A 476 -11.11 -0.12 10.89
CA PHE A 476 -12.39 -0.81 10.85
C PHE A 476 -12.28 -2.17 11.54
N LYS A 477 -13.10 -2.41 12.55
CA LYS A 477 -13.26 -3.70 13.21
C LYS A 477 -14.31 -4.54 12.49
N HIS A 478 -14.00 -5.82 12.27
CA HIS A 478 -14.93 -6.77 11.66
C HIS A 478 -15.65 -7.60 12.73
N ASN A 479 -16.76 -8.23 12.33
CA ASN A 479 -17.28 -9.40 13.02
C ASN A 479 -16.99 -10.66 12.19
N ASP A 480 -17.36 -11.82 12.71
CA ASP A 480 -17.11 -13.14 12.11
C ASP A 480 -17.78 -13.31 10.75
N TYR A 481 -18.83 -12.55 10.47
CA TYR A 481 -19.63 -12.63 9.26
C TYR A 481 -19.36 -11.51 8.25
N THR A 482 -18.48 -10.55 8.55
CA THR A 482 -18.20 -9.39 7.68
C THR A 482 -17.85 -9.81 6.26
N PHE A 483 -16.94 -10.77 6.08
CA PHE A 483 -16.44 -11.15 4.75
C PHE A 483 -17.40 -12.05 3.97
N HIS A 484 -18.24 -12.83 4.65
CA HIS A 484 -19.39 -13.50 4.01
C HIS A 484 -20.36 -12.47 3.42
N GLN A 485 -20.66 -11.42 4.18
CA GLN A 485 -21.50 -10.34 3.66
C GLN A 485 -20.80 -9.59 2.54
N PHE A 486 -19.51 -9.30 2.68
CA PHE A 486 -18.76 -8.60 1.65
C PHE A 486 -18.76 -9.36 0.33
N LYS A 487 -18.42 -10.66 0.35
CA LYS A 487 -18.48 -11.52 -0.84
C LYS A 487 -19.86 -11.54 -1.46
N ARG A 488 -20.91 -11.72 -0.66
CA ARG A 488 -22.30 -11.73 -1.18
C ARG A 488 -22.62 -10.41 -1.88
N GLN A 489 -22.20 -9.29 -1.29
CA GLN A 489 -22.45 -7.97 -1.84
C GLN A 489 -21.67 -7.73 -3.15
N LEU A 490 -20.45 -8.25 -3.26
CA LEU A 490 -19.72 -8.26 -4.54
C LEU A 490 -20.49 -8.99 -5.64
N GLU A 491 -21.22 -10.07 -5.33
CA GLU A 491 -22.07 -10.74 -6.34
C GLU A 491 -23.25 -9.90 -6.78
N GLU A 492 -23.92 -9.23 -5.84
CA GLU A 492 -25.03 -8.30 -6.10
C GLU A 492 -24.60 -7.05 -6.89
N MET A 493 -23.30 -6.77 -6.96
CA MET A 493 -22.69 -5.69 -7.74
C MET A 493 -22.15 -6.15 -9.10
N HIS A 494 -22.34 -7.43 -9.45
CA HIS A 494 -21.71 -8.07 -10.61
C HIS A 494 -20.17 -7.97 -10.60
N GLN A 495 -19.58 -8.01 -9.40
CA GLN A 495 -18.14 -7.98 -9.12
C GLN A 495 -17.69 -9.19 -8.31
N ALA A 496 -18.34 -10.34 -8.48
CA ALA A 496 -17.98 -11.56 -7.77
C ALA A 496 -16.51 -11.96 -8.01
N THR A 497 -15.77 -12.20 -6.94
CA THR A 497 -14.35 -12.58 -6.98
C THR A 497 -14.18 -14.00 -7.52
N MET A 498 -13.38 -14.19 -8.57
CA MET A 498 -13.03 -15.51 -9.15
C MET A 498 -14.22 -16.36 -9.68
N LYS A 499 -15.41 -15.76 -9.81
CA LYS A 499 -16.63 -16.44 -10.24
C LYS A 499 -16.71 -16.67 -11.74
N TYR A 500 -16.40 -15.63 -12.51
CA TYR A 500 -16.77 -15.53 -13.93
C TYR A 500 -15.76 -16.22 -14.85
N LYS A 501 -16.23 -17.03 -15.82
CA LYS A 501 -15.39 -17.69 -16.83
C LYS A 501 -14.55 -16.70 -17.63
N LEU A 502 -15.12 -15.55 -17.97
CA LEU A 502 -14.45 -14.48 -18.73
C LEU A 502 -13.65 -13.51 -17.84
N GLY A 503 -13.53 -13.81 -16.55
CA GLY A 503 -13.03 -12.87 -15.56
C GLY A 503 -14.04 -11.76 -15.25
N LYS A 504 -13.65 -10.88 -14.31
CA LYS A 504 -14.42 -9.67 -13.99
C LYS A 504 -14.46 -8.74 -15.20
N SER A 505 -15.57 -8.01 -15.32
CA SER A 505 -15.67 -6.89 -16.25
C SER A 505 -14.51 -5.92 -16.03
N THR A 506 -13.89 -5.46 -17.12
CA THR A 506 -12.82 -4.43 -17.09
C THR A 506 -13.33 -3.08 -16.58
N ARG A 507 -14.66 -2.89 -16.57
CA ARG A 507 -15.33 -1.75 -15.97
C ARG A 507 -16.06 -2.18 -14.70
N VAL A 508 -15.89 -1.41 -13.64
CA VAL A 508 -16.75 -1.49 -12.44
C VAL A 508 -18.20 -1.21 -12.89
N PRO A 509 -19.14 -2.14 -12.68
CA PRO A 509 -20.54 -1.94 -13.02
C PRO A 509 -21.12 -0.76 -12.24
N LEU A 510 -21.69 0.20 -12.97
CA LEU A 510 -22.35 1.38 -12.42
C LEU A 510 -23.79 1.53 -12.93
N ASP A 511 -24.39 0.45 -13.44
CA ASP A 511 -25.82 0.43 -13.63
C ASP A 511 -26.54 0.66 -12.28
N THR A 512 -27.79 1.12 -12.34
CA THR A 512 -28.55 1.57 -11.17
C THR A 512 -28.56 0.55 -10.04
N LEU A 513 -28.68 -0.75 -10.35
CA LEU A 513 -28.76 -1.80 -9.33
C LEU A 513 -27.38 -2.10 -8.73
N SER A 514 -26.36 -2.30 -9.57
CA SER A 514 -24.99 -2.55 -9.09
C SER A 514 -24.48 -1.40 -8.23
N PHE A 515 -24.69 -0.16 -8.65
CA PHE A 515 -24.23 0.99 -7.87
C PHE A 515 -25.07 1.21 -6.61
N ALA A 516 -26.37 0.92 -6.63
CA ALA A 516 -27.18 0.98 -5.42
C ALA A 516 -26.68 -0.02 -4.36
N ASN A 517 -26.33 -1.25 -4.76
CA ASN A 517 -25.72 -2.24 -3.87
C ASN A 517 -24.34 -1.80 -3.38
N TYR A 518 -23.48 -1.28 -4.27
CA TYR A 518 -22.17 -0.71 -3.90
C TYR A 518 -22.30 0.40 -2.86
N HIS A 519 -23.08 1.44 -3.16
CA HIS A 519 -23.33 2.55 -2.26
C HIS A 519 -23.91 2.08 -0.92
N LYS A 520 -24.94 1.21 -0.95
CA LYS A 520 -25.58 0.67 0.24
C LYS A 520 -24.59 -0.07 1.14
N TYR A 521 -23.75 -0.93 0.57
CA TYR A 521 -22.76 -1.68 1.34
C TYR A 521 -21.78 -0.73 2.04
N MET A 522 -21.15 0.17 1.29
CA MET A 522 -20.18 1.12 1.87
C MET A 522 -20.82 2.00 2.92
N ARG A 523 -22.01 2.55 2.63
CA ARG A 523 -22.74 3.41 3.56
C ARG A 523 -23.15 2.67 4.83
N GLU A 524 -23.93 1.59 4.72
CA GLU A 524 -24.59 0.97 5.87
C GLU A 524 -23.70 -0.01 6.65
N GLN A 525 -22.68 -0.59 5.98
CA GLN A 525 -21.82 -1.60 6.60
C GLN A 525 -20.47 -1.04 7.05
N VAL A 526 -20.01 0.05 6.43
CA VAL A 526 -18.68 0.64 6.71
C VAL A 526 -18.82 2.00 7.40
N PHE A 527 -19.51 2.95 6.77
CA PHE A 527 -19.50 4.36 7.22
C PHE A 527 -20.42 4.65 8.42
N LEU A 528 -21.61 4.07 8.45
CA LEU A 528 -22.61 4.36 9.49
C LEU A 528 -22.50 3.46 10.72
N ARG A 529 -21.48 2.60 10.79
CA ARG A 529 -21.27 1.70 11.93
C ARG A 529 -20.05 2.11 12.73
N VAL A 530 -20.25 2.28 14.02
CA VAL A 530 -19.19 2.54 15.00
C VAL A 530 -18.95 1.25 15.76
N HIS A 531 -17.69 0.87 15.90
CA HIS A 531 -17.29 -0.22 16.78
C HIS A 531 -17.57 0.17 18.24
N ASP A 532 -18.15 -0.75 19.01
CA ASP A 532 -18.29 -0.64 20.46
C ASP A 532 -17.12 -1.38 21.15
N PRO A 533 -16.20 -0.66 21.85
CA PRO A 533 -15.06 -1.24 22.55
C PRO A 533 -15.40 -2.33 23.56
N LEU A 534 -16.64 -2.35 24.09
CA LEU A 534 -17.09 -3.41 25.00
C LEU A 534 -17.16 -4.79 24.32
N PHE A 535 -17.15 -4.83 22.99
CA PHE A 535 -17.23 -6.04 22.18
C PHE A 535 -15.94 -6.31 21.38
N GLU A 536 -14.79 -5.74 21.77
CA GLU A 536 -13.51 -5.94 21.06
C GLU A 536 -13.16 -7.43 20.90
N GLU A 537 -13.34 -8.25 21.93
CA GLU A 537 -13.00 -9.68 21.87
C GLU A 537 -14.17 -10.57 21.37
N LEU A 538 -15.36 -10.01 21.14
CA LEU A 538 -16.56 -10.76 20.78
C LEU A 538 -16.84 -10.71 19.28
N TYR A 539 -16.13 -11.55 18.51
CA TYR A 539 -16.22 -11.57 17.05
C TYR A 539 -17.60 -11.93 16.49
N ASN A 540 -18.46 -12.62 17.23
CA ASN A 540 -19.84 -12.89 16.79
C ASN A 540 -20.82 -11.72 17.05
N ALA A 541 -20.40 -10.67 17.77
CA ALA A 541 -21.26 -9.55 18.12
C ALA A 541 -21.40 -8.56 16.95
N TRP A 542 -22.63 -8.11 16.71
CA TRP A 542 -22.89 -7.11 15.66
C TRP A 542 -22.31 -5.73 15.99
N GLN A 543 -22.19 -5.41 17.27
CA GLN A 543 -21.63 -4.18 17.83
C GLN A 543 -20.11 -4.09 17.66
N ARG A 544 -19.43 -5.23 17.47
CA ARG A 544 -18.00 -5.22 17.15
C ARG A 544 -17.73 -4.53 15.83
N ARG A 545 -18.62 -4.65 14.86
CA ARG A 545 -18.34 -4.24 13.50
C ARG A 545 -18.56 -2.73 13.28
N GLY A 546 -17.53 -2.03 12.84
CA GLY A 546 -17.58 -0.59 12.52
C GLY A 546 -16.20 0.05 12.56
N TRP A 547 -16.12 1.34 12.29
CA TRP A 547 -14.88 2.10 12.49
C TRP A 547 -14.57 2.28 13.98
N ASN A 548 -13.28 2.24 14.34
CA ASN A 548 -12.83 2.38 15.72
C ASN A 548 -12.96 3.86 16.16
N PRO A 549 -13.56 4.17 17.33
CA PRO A 549 -13.59 5.52 17.88
C PRO A 549 -12.26 6.28 17.89
N ASN A 550 -11.12 5.57 17.99
CA ASN A 550 -9.79 6.17 17.90
C ASN A 550 -9.54 6.90 16.56
N PHE A 551 -10.28 6.56 15.51
CA PHE A 551 -10.28 7.29 14.23
C PHE A 551 -10.52 8.80 14.41
N ILE A 552 -11.29 9.20 15.42
CA ILE A 552 -11.62 10.60 15.72
C ILE A 552 -11.09 11.03 17.09
N ASP A 553 -9.92 10.54 17.44
CA ASP A 553 -9.17 11.01 18.60
C ASP A 553 -8.85 12.51 18.49
N ASN A 554 -8.79 13.18 19.65
CA ASN A 554 -8.58 14.63 19.72
C ASN A 554 -7.19 15.08 19.21
N THR A 555 -6.24 14.16 19.05
CA THR A 555 -4.92 14.47 18.46
C THR A 555 -4.98 14.70 16.94
N HIS A 556 -6.06 14.29 16.29
CA HIS A 556 -6.19 14.36 14.82
C HIS A 556 -6.81 15.66 14.30
N PHE A 557 -7.43 16.46 15.17
CA PHE A 557 -8.06 17.72 14.82
C PHE A 557 -7.92 18.75 15.94
N THR A 558 -8.13 20.02 15.65
CA THR A 558 -8.05 21.09 16.65
C THR A 558 -9.32 21.12 17.50
N LEU A 559 -9.22 20.68 18.75
CA LEU A 559 -10.26 20.87 19.76
C LEU A 559 -10.01 22.19 20.52
N ASN A 560 -10.90 23.16 20.34
CA ASN A 560 -10.87 24.43 21.06
C ASN A 560 -11.98 24.46 22.13
N ASN A 561 -11.56 24.34 23.39
CA ASN A 561 -12.46 24.32 24.56
C ASN A 561 -13.23 25.63 24.80
N SER A 562 -12.99 26.67 24.02
CA SER A 562 -13.70 27.95 24.08
C SER A 562 -14.47 28.27 22.79
N ASP A 563 -14.38 27.41 21.77
CA ASP A 563 -14.96 27.64 20.45
C ASP A 563 -15.45 26.31 19.83
N GLU A 564 -16.73 26.02 20.04
CA GLU A 564 -17.40 24.84 19.48
C GLU A 564 -17.44 24.87 17.96
N GLU A 565 -17.56 26.06 17.36
CA GLU A 565 -17.62 26.19 15.90
C GLU A 565 -16.28 25.82 15.28
N SER A 566 -15.18 26.37 15.79
CA SER A 566 -13.84 26.03 15.32
C SER A 566 -13.55 24.52 15.48
N SER A 567 -13.94 23.94 16.61
CA SER A 567 -13.79 22.51 16.88
C SER A 567 -14.59 21.64 15.89
N LEU A 568 -15.86 22.00 15.63
CA LEU A 568 -16.69 21.30 14.66
C LEU A 568 -16.07 21.35 13.26
N MET A 569 -15.68 22.54 12.82
CA MET A 569 -15.12 22.73 11.49
C MET A 569 -13.80 21.96 11.35
N SER A 570 -12.96 21.91 12.39
CA SER A 570 -11.71 21.14 12.35
C SER A 570 -11.95 19.64 12.25
N LEU A 571 -12.94 19.08 12.95
CA LEU A 571 -13.30 17.67 12.84
C LEU A 571 -13.85 17.34 11.45
N ILE A 572 -14.74 18.17 10.90
CA ILE A 572 -15.27 18.00 9.55
C ILE A 572 -14.13 18.02 8.53
N GLN A 573 -13.22 18.99 8.63
CA GLN A 573 -12.06 19.09 7.75
C GLN A 573 -11.20 17.83 7.81
N TYR A 574 -10.88 17.36 9.01
CA TYR A 574 -10.13 16.12 9.20
C TYR A 574 -10.78 14.93 8.48
N VAL A 575 -12.09 14.70 8.67
CA VAL A 575 -12.79 13.58 8.05
C VAL A 575 -12.81 13.69 6.52
N PHE A 576 -13.03 14.89 5.97
CA PHE A 576 -12.92 15.14 4.52
C PHE A 576 -11.53 14.81 4.00
N HIS A 577 -10.51 15.23 4.72
CA HIS A 577 -9.12 15.10 4.32
C HIS A 577 -8.68 13.64 4.30
N VAL A 578 -8.98 12.87 5.35
CA VAL A 578 -8.66 11.43 5.43
C VAL A 578 -9.38 10.64 4.32
N MET A 579 -10.65 10.94 4.08
CA MET A 579 -11.50 10.14 3.20
C MET A 579 -11.36 10.52 1.72
N LEU A 580 -11.21 11.81 1.40
CA LEU A 580 -11.20 12.32 0.02
C LEU A 580 -9.88 12.97 -0.41
N SER A 581 -8.92 13.20 0.48
CA SER A 581 -7.68 13.94 0.20
C SER A 581 -7.93 15.35 -0.32
N ARG A 582 -8.88 16.03 0.29
CA ARG A 582 -9.14 17.46 0.09
C ARG A 582 -9.83 18.02 1.33
N ASP A 583 -9.72 19.32 1.47
CA ASP A 583 -10.54 20.07 2.41
C ASP A 583 -12.02 20.05 2.00
N ALA A 584 -12.89 20.15 2.99
CA ALA A 584 -14.29 20.50 2.82
C ALA A 584 -14.40 21.90 2.19
N ARG A 585 -15.26 22.04 1.19
CA ARG A 585 -15.55 23.30 0.52
C ARG A 585 -16.35 24.22 1.43
N ALA A 586 -16.34 25.52 1.11
CA ALA A 586 -17.03 26.53 1.92
C ALA A 586 -18.55 26.29 2.02
N ASP A 587 -19.18 25.81 0.94
CA ASP A 587 -20.60 25.43 0.91
C ASP A 587 -20.88 24.16 1.73
N GLU A 588 -19.97 23.19 1.71
CA GLU A 588 -20.05 21.97 2.54
C GLU A 588 -19.94 22.31 4.04
N LEU A 589 -18.98 23.15 4.42
CA LEU A 589 -18.83 23.63 5.80
C LEU A 589 -20.06 24.44 6.25
N ALA A 590 -20.56 25.35 5.40
CA ALA A 590 -21.76 26.12 5.69
C ALA A 590 -23.00 25.23 5.85
N PHE A 591 -23.13 24.19 5.02
CA PHE A 591 -24.21 23.20 5.14
C PHE A 591 -24.19 22.50 6.49
N PHE A 592 -23.03 21.97 6.92
CA PHE A 592 -22.90 21.29 8.21
C PHE A 592 -23.12 22.26 9.37
N LYS A 593 -22.53 23.46 9.31
CA LYS A 593 -22.76 24.51 10.31
C LYS A 593 -24.25 24.80 10.49
N GLY A 594 -24.98 25.03 9.39
CA GLY A 594 -26.42 25.32 9.43
C GLY A 594 -27.30 24.15 9.89
N HIS A 595 -26.86 22.91 9.69
CA HIS A 595 -27.59 21.71 10.13
C HIS A 595 -27.31 21.32 11.58
N MET A 596 -26.07 21.54 12.03
CA MET A 596 -25.60 21.09 13.34
C MET A 596 -25.71 22.20 14.39
N MET A 597 -25.61 23.47 14.04
CA MET A 597 -25.70 24.59 14.99
C MET A 597 -27.07 25.27 14.98
N ILE A 598 -27.57 25.70 16.15
CA ILE A 598 -28.73 26.59 16.30
C ILE A 598 -28.28 27.86 17.01
N THR A 599 -28.77 29.03 16.60
CA THR A 599 -28.62 30.23 17.42
C THR A 599 -29.85 30.37 18.33
N SER A 600 -29.67 30.34 19.64
CA SER A 600 -30.72 30.65 20.63
C SER A 600 -30.24 31.73 21.58
N ASN A 601 -31.01 32.82 21.74
CA ASN A 601 -30.68 33.94 22.65
C ASN A 601 -29.27 34.53 22.47
N ASN A 602 -28.81 34.73 21.23
CA ASN A 602 -27.43 35.18 20.89
C ASN A 602 -26.30 34.28 21.40
N VAL A 603 -26.61 33.08 21.88
CA VAL A 603 -25.65 32.02 22.16
C VAL A 603 -25.75 31.01 21.02
N LEU A 604 -24.63 30.76 20.34
CA LEU A 604 -24.54 29.66 19.39
C LEU A 604 -24.63 28.37 20.20
N SER A 605 -25.68 27.58 19.98
CA SER A 605 -25.97 26.35 20.72
C SER A 605 -26.32 25.23 19.75
N VAL A 606 -25.60 24.12 19.81
CA VAL A 606 -25.74 23.06 18.81
C VAL A 606 -27.10 22.31 18.93
N ARG A 607 -27.74 21.92 17.82
CA ARG A 607 -28.84 20.94 17.81
C ARG A 607 -28.33 19.65 18.43
N ASN A 608 -28.76 19.29 19.66
CA ASN A 608 -28.73 17.96 20.35
C ASN A 608 -27.65 16.88 20.00
N ILE A 609 -26.61 17.18 19.23
CA ILE A 609 -25.79 16.23 18.47
C ILE A 609 -24.30 16.56 18.63
N PHE A 610 -23.92 17.83 18.85
CA PHE A 610 -22.52 18.27 18.98
C PHE A 610 -22.32 19.29 20.10
N ASN A 611 -22.84 19.03 21.31
CA ASN A 611 -22.50 19.88 22.45
C ASN A 611 -21.31 19.27 23.20
N ILE A 612 -20.14 19.33 22.56
CA ILE A 612 -18.88 18.81 23.10
C ILE A 612 -18.37 19.65 24.29
N LEU A 613 -18.91 20.83 24.56
CA LEU A 613 -18.50 21.65 25.70
C LEU A 613 -19.58 21.81 26.77
N ARG A 614 -20.74 21.15 26.66
CA ARG A 614 -21.79 21.29 27.67
C ARG A 614 -21.37 20.65 28.99
N ASP A 615 -21.43 21.46 30.02
CA ASP A 615 -21.40 21.01 31.40
C ASP A 615 -22.85 20.64 31.83
N TYR A 616 -23.24 19.38 31.64
CA TYR A 616 -24.55 18.87 32.07
C TYR A 616 -24.54 18.24 33.46
N SER A 617 -23.36 17.95 34.00
CA SER A 617 -23.19 17.24 35.27
C SER A 617 -21.90 17.66 35.94
N SER A 618 -21.92 17.75 37.27
CA SER A 618 -20.70 17.81 38.08
C SER A 618 -19.81 16.56 37.94
N ASP A 619 -20.30 15.54 37.25
CA ASP A 619 -19.62 14.28 36.93
C ASP A 619 -18.83 14.45 35.63
N LEU A 620 -17.50 14.48 35.77
CA LEU A 620 -16.54 14.65 34.68
C LEU A 620 -16.50 13.45 33.72
N GLU A 621 -16.75 12.24 34.22
CA GLU A 621 -16.74 11.01 33.41
C GLU A 621 -17.92 11.02 32.45
N ARG A 622 -19.11 11.33 32.99
CA ARG A 622 -20.33 11.49 32.18
C ARG A 622 -20.20 12.63 31.15
N GLN A 623 -19.50 13.71 31.47
CA GLN A 623 -19.23 14.76 30.48
C GLN A 623 -18.41 14.22 29.31
N GLU A 624 -17.32 13.52 29.60
CA GLU A 624 -16.44 12.98 28.55
C GLU A 624 -17.16 11.95 27.66
N GLU A 625 -17.99 11.08 28.24
CA GLU A 625 -18.82 10.14 27.48
C GLU A 625 -19.77 10.85 26.50
N LEU A 626 -20.40 11.95 26.94
CA LEU A 626 -21.28 12.75 26.09
C LEU A 626 -20.50 13.44 24.96
N ARG A 627 -19.26 13.90 25.23
CA ARG A 627 -18.37 14.46 24.19
C ARG A 627 -18.00 13.43 23.14
N GLU A 628 -17.58 12.26 23.57
CA GLU A 628 -17.24 11.16 22.67
C GLU A 628 -18.45 10.73 21.83
N SER A 629 -19.63 10.64 22.45
CA SER A 629 -20.88 10.36 21.71
C SER A 629 -21.21 11.44 20.69
N ALA A 630 -21.01 12.71 21.02
CA ALA A 630 -21.24 13.84 20.13
C ALA A 630 -20.30 13.83 18.91
N LYS A 631 -18.99 13.59 19.14
CA LYS A 631 -18.01 13.42 18.06
C LYS A 631 -18.42 12.29 17.12
N LYS A 632 -18.82 11.14 17.66
CA LYS A 632 -19.29 9.99 16.87
C LYS A 632 -20.47 10.35 15.98
N ASN A 633 -21.47 11.04 16.51
CA ASN A 633 -22.66 11.42 15.76
C ASN A 633 -22.34 12.39 14.60
N VAL A 634 -21.46 13.36 14.81
CA VAL A 634 -21.02 14.26 13.73
C VAL A 634 -20.26 13.49 12.66
N THR A 635 -19.33 12.63 13.05
CA THR A 635 -18.57 11.82 12.10
C THR A 635 -19.49 10.92 11.27
N ILE A 636 -20.52 10.33 11.87
CA ILE A 636 -21.55 9.56 11.13
C ILE A 636 -22.25 10.45 10.09
N LEU A 637 -22.65 11.68 10.44
CA LEU A 637 -23.30 12.60 9.50
C LEU A 637 -22.38 13.03 8.36
N VAL A 638 -21.11 13.30 8.67
CA VAL A 638 -20.11 13.64 7.65
C VAL A 638 -19.87 12.46 6.73
N LEU A 639 -19.64 11.25 7.27
CA LEU A 639 -19.45 10.04 6.47
C LEU A 639 -20.70 9.69 5.65
N ASP A 640 -21.91 9.93 6.16
CA ASP A 640 -23.16 9.78 5.39
C ASP A 640 -23.16 10.72 4.17
N TYR A 641 -22.79 11.98 4.37
CA TYR A 641 -22.65 12.95 3.29
C TYR A 641 -21.58 12.52 2.28
N LEU A 642 -20.38 12.18 2.75
CA LEU A 642 -19.26 11.73 1.91
C LEU A 642 -19.62 10.49 1.10
N SER A 643 -20.43 9.59 1.66
CA SER A 643 -20.91 8.39 0.97
C SER A 643 -21.75 8.70 -0.27
N ARG A 644 -22.26 9.93 -0.43
CA ARG A 644 -23.04 10.38 -1.59
C ARG A 644 -22.20 11.13 -2.62
N LEU A 645 -20.93 11.40 -2.32
CA LEU A 645 -20.03 12.10 -3.22
C LEU A 645 -19.41 11.15 -4.23
N LYS A 646 -19.34 11.58 -5.50
CA LYS A 646 -18.73 10.81 -6.59
C LYS A 646 -17.25 10.54 -6.33
N GLU A 647 -16.57 11.48 -5.68
CA GLU A 647 -15.15 11.41 -5.33
C GLU A 647 -14.84 10.22 -4.42
N MET A 648 -15.82 9.76 -3.62
CA MET A 648 -15.61 8.60 -2.78
C MET A 648 -15.41 7.32 -3.61
N TYR A 649 -16.12 7.20 -4.73
CA TYR A 649 -16.15 6.00 -5.58
C TYR A 649 -15.25 6.10 -6.81
N THR A 650 -14.50 7.18 -6.99
CA THR A 650 -13.76 7.44 -8.24
C THR A 650 -12.30 7.73 -7.94
N PHE A 651 -11.38 7.01 -8.59
CA PHE A 651 -10.02 7.51 -8.72
C PHE A 651 -10.02 8.69 -9.67
N ARG A 652 -9.55 9.83 -9.18
CA ARG A 652 -9.50 11.08 -9.94
C ARG A 652 -8.21 11.16 -10.74
N LYS A 653 -8.26 11.88 -11.86
CA LYS A 653 -7.07 12.43 -12.48
C LYS A 653 -6.59 13.63 -11.66
N VAL A 654 -5.32 13.96 -11.79
CA VAL A 654 -4.74 15.21 -11.32
C VAL A 654 -5.02 16.26 -12.40
N ASP A 655 -5.60 17.37 -12.00
CA ASP A 655 -5.87 18.51 -12.88
C ASP A 655 -4.68 19.48 -12.96
#